data_AF-A0A1Q8QWS8-F1
#
_entry.id   AF-A0A1Q8QWS8-F1
#
_cell.length_a   1.000
_cell.length_b   1.000
_cell.length_c   1.000
_cell.angle_alpha   90.00
_cell.angle_beta   90.00
_cell.angle_gamma   90.00
#
_symmetry.space_group_name_H-M   'P 1'
#
loop_
_entity.id
_entity.type
_entity.pdbx_description
1 polymer ?
#
loop_
_entity_poly.entity_id
_entity_poly.type
_entity_poly.pdbx_seq_one_letter_code
_entity_poly.pdbx_strand_id
1 'polypeptide(L)'
;MVRTHQFRKVIAVLIVGLFFLQLVPVKTASAAVDQTAYYTEIGKKLEFWANKYNIPPVLLKAVAWMESGWKQYERDSTTGLPITDKPLIGYDGIGIGIMQVSSYNSADTATVDRLKNDIDYNIEVGCQLLNQKWRAYPKIGNGDRNVLENWYFAIWGYNSWGARNNPNSLSGESTYQDSIFSLMGQKYNSAITFAPGATKFSKTLLPPINPPSLQSRWSTPTPTHLGDLALDQNLLIATGGGSGAEAANGDYWFNYARWGSYYALGFYATAYNSPVVTDKTLVSQKILSSYANLLAEADALLLDGKDTSDASAAKYYWTVLQGPSLDAGVTQRATTGLQSALSKLLAEADKLSLAGTGSSLTSAVQDYWMILQGQSLDATLAEQTKTGLLGAYSKLLAEADKLALVGTDSSNASAAKYYLTVLQGPILDAALTERAKVGYQKTNTPVPTPIPVPAPTPTPTPTPTPTPTPTSQPVVPSIIRLSGTRAEDTAINISQAGWVDNSSPVVLLARVDRFQDALAAAPLAKKLKAPLLLTAPDQLDKAVLQELKRLGSGSKVYVIGGEGAIKKTVTDALTAANLPSERIFGDTAADTAAEIARRIGPSTQVILASSTSFPDALSASAPAAALGIPILLTEKNTLPDSTKQILKEFAVTKTIIVGGKFAISTAFDSKGGALESYGPKRLAGNTKYDTMLQIVKYFNQDPMSIVVATGETFPDGLSGGAFAALTGSPMLLIPKNSLNDDTKTYLGSLSGKTTKTYILGGTGVIGTVNEKLISSLLTQ
;
A
#
# COMPACT_ATOMS: atom_id res chain seq x y z
N MET A 1 -45.21 -44.87 -64.19
CA MET A 1 -45.22 -45.29 -62.77
C MET A 1 -43.98 -44.77 -62.01
N VAL A 2 -43.68 -43.45 -62.06
CA VAL A 2 -42.36 -42.92 -61.59
C VAL A 2 -42.46 -41.73 -60.62
N ARG A 3 -43.42 -40.80 -60.80
CA ARG A 3 -43.49 -39.56 -59.98
C ARG A 3 -43.77 -39.77 -58.48
N THR A 4 -44.43 -40.86 -58.08
CA THR A 4 -44.77 -41.14 -56.67
C THR A 4 -43.61 -41.57 -55.79
N HIS A 5 -42.45 -41.91 -56.35
CA HIS A 5 -41.30 -42.42 -55.57
C HIS A 5 -40.32 -41.31 -55.11
N GLN A 6 -40.23 -40.19 -55.84
CA GLN A 6 -39.40 -39.04 -55.41
C GLN A 6 -40.07 -38.26 -54.26
N PHE A 7 -41.40 -38.05 -54.32
CA PHE A 7 -42.12 -37.29 -53.28
C PHE A 7 -41.99 -37.90 -51.87
N ARG A 8 -42.00 -39.24 -51.77
CA ARG A 8 -41.78 -39.93 -50.48
C ARG A 8 -40.35 -39.77 -49.94
N LYS A 9 -39.33 -39.63 -50.79
CA LYS A 9 -37.95 -39.37 -50.34
C LYS A 9 -37.77 -37.95 -49.81
N VAL A 10 -38.39 -36.94 -50.44
CA VAL A 10 -38.33 -35.54 -49.96
C VAL A 10 -39.01 -35.40 -48.59
N ILE A 11 -40.18 -36.01 -48.39
CA ILE A 11 -40.88 -35.99 -47.10
C ILE A 11 -40.10 -36.75 -46.02
N ALA A 12 -39.48 -37.90 -46.35
CA ALA A 12 -38.64 -38.63 -45.39
C ALA A 12 -37.42 -37.80 -44.93
N VAL A 13 -36.75 -37.10 -45.85
CA VAL A 13 -35.61 -36.21 -45.51
C VAL A 13 -36.06 -35.02 -44.65
N LEU A 14 -37.23 -34.44 -44.92
CA LEU A 14 -37.78 -33.34 -44.11
C LEU A 14 -38.18 -33.80 -42.69
N ILE A 15 -38.76 -35.00 -42.53
CA ILE A 15 -39.13 -35.53 -41.21
C ILE A 15 -37.89 -35.88 -40.39
N VAL A 16 -36.85 -36.47 -41.00
CA VAL A 16 -35.56 -36.70 -40.32
C VAL A 16 -34.88 -35.37 -39.95
N GLY A 17 -34.91 -34.37 -40.85
CA GLY A 17 -34.40 -33.02 -40.56
C GLY A 17 -35.11 -32.33 -39.40
N LEU A 18 -36.43 -32.49 -39.28
CA LEU A 18 -37.23 -31.94 -38.18
C LEU A 18 -36.95 -32.64 -36.83
N PHE A 19 -36.70 -33.96 -36.83
CA PHE A 19 -36.30 -34.67 -35.60
C PHE A 19 -34.89 -34.32 -35.12
N PHE A 20 -33.94 -34.05 -36.03
CA PHE A 20 -32.59 -33.60 -35.66
C PHE A 20 -32.54 -32.13 -35.19
N LEU A 21 -33.61 -31.35 -35.40
CA LEU A 21 -33.73 -29.96 -34.91
C LEU A 21 -34.19 -29.85 -33.44
N GLN A 22 -34.50 -30.97 -32.77
CA GLN A 22 -34.89 -30.98 -31.34
C GLN A 22 -33.82 -31.54 -30.39
N LEU A 23 -32.62 -31.88 -30.89
CA LEU A 23 -31.48 -32.33 -30.08
C LEU A 23 -30.21 -31.49 -30.27
N VAL A 24 -30.36 -30.25 -30.74
CA VAL A 24 -29.40 -29.21 -30.32
C VAL A 24 -29.66 -28.99 -28.83
N PRO A 25 -28.71 -29.29 -27.92
CA PRO A 25 -28.89 -28.86 -26.54
C PRO A 25 -29.01 -27.34 -26.57
N VAL A 26 -30.13 -26.81 -26.08
CA VAL A 26 -30.26 -25.38 -25.87
C VAL A 26 -29.06 -24.98 -25.04
N LYS A 27 -28.16 -24.19 -25.63
CA LYS A 27 -27.24 -23.39 -24.82
C LYS A 27 -28.14 -22.45 -24.04
N THR A 28 -28.52 -22.90 -22.84
CA THR A 28 -28.82 -22.00 -21.75
C THR A 28 -27.74 -20.95 -21.80
N ALA A 29 -28.14 -19.68 -21.90
CA ALA A 29 -27.19 -18.59 -21.76
C ALA A 29 -26.50 -18.86 -20.43
N SER A 30 -25.22 -19.29 -20.48
CA SER A 30 -24.49 -19.69 -19.29
C SER A 30 -24.41 -18.43 -18.47
N ALA A 31 -25.28 -18.34 -17.45
CA ALA A 31 -25.36 -17.19 -16.59
C ALA A 31 -23.93 -16.95 -16.10
N ALA A 32 -23.39 -15.76 -16.38
CA ALA A 32 -21.99 -15.48 -16.11
C ALA A 32 -21.79 -15.58 -14.60
N VAL A 33 -21.34 -16.75 -14.14
CA VAL A 33 -21.33 -17.10 -12.71
C VAL A 33 -20.39 -16.11 -12.05
N ASP A 34 -20.98 -15.29 -11.21
CA ASP A 34 -20.42 -14.00 -10.87
C ASP A 34 -19.08 -14.15 -10.12
N GLN A 35 -18.01 -13.64 -10.71
CA GLN A 35 -16.70 -13.67 -10.07
C GLN A 35 -16.69 -12.81 -8.81
N THR A 36 -17.57 -11.79 -8.73
CA THR A 36 -17.81 -11.00 -7.52
C THR A 36 -18.35 -11.88 -6.41
N ALA A 37 -19.31 -12.77 -6.69
CA ALA A 37 -19.83 -13.74 -5.73
C ALA A 37 -18.74 -14.69 -5.22
N TYR A 38 -17.88 -15.24 -6.10
CA TYR A 38 -16.75 -16.08 -5.69
C TYR A 38 -15.80 -15.34 -4.74
N TYR A 39 -15.29 -14.17 -5.15
CA TYR A 39 -14.36 -13.41 -4.30
C TYR A 39 -15.04 -12.89 -3.02
N THR A 40 -16.36 -12.63 -3.05
CA THR A 40 -17.15 -12.30 -1.85
C THR A 40 -17.25 -13.48 -0.87
N GLU A 41 -17.44 -14.70 -1.35
CA GLU A 41 -17.44 -15.89 -0.49
C GLU A 41 -16.07 -16.13 0.13
N ILE A 42 -14.99 -16.10 -0.67
CA ILE A 42 -13.63 -16.28 -0.16
C ILE A 42 -13.24 -15.16 0.81
N GLY A 43 -13.65 -13.92 0.54
CA GLY A 43 -13.46 -12.79 1.46
C GLY A 43 -14.12 -13.02 2.82
N LYS A 44 -15.36 -13.53 2.85
CA LYS A 44 -16.08 -13.89 4.09
C LYS A 44 -15.41 -15.04 4.84
N LYS A 45 -14.91 -16.07 4.14
CA LYS A 45 -14.14 -17.16 4.77
C LYS A 45 -12.87 -16.63 5.42
N LEU A 46 -12.10 -15.80 4.71
CA LEU A 46 -10.90 -15.15 5.25
C LEU A 46 -11.24 -14.26 6.47
N GLU A 47 -12.34 -13.50 6.44
CA GLU A 47 -12.81 -12.70 7.60
C GLU A 47 -13.16 -13.57 8.81
N PHE A 48 -13.95 -14.63 8.61
CA PHE A 48 -14.34 -15.54 9.68
C PHE A 48 -13.12 -16.18 10.35
N TRP A 49 -12.21 -16.75 9.55
CA TRP A 49 -11.03 -17.44 10.05
C TRP A 49 -10.01 -16.51 10.71
N ALA A 50 -9.79 -15.31 10.14
CA ALA A 50 -8.92 -14.30 10.73
C ALA A 50 -9.41 -13.88 12.13
N ASN A 51 -10.71 -13.56 12.25
CA ASN A 51 -11.31 -13.17 13.52
C ASN A 51 -11.30 -14.33 14.55
N LYS A 52 -11.65 -15.57 14.15
CA LYS A 52 -11.55 -16.77 15.02
C LYS A 52 -10.14 -16.92 15.62
N TYR A 53 -9.10 -16.63 14.83
CA TYR A 53 -7.70 -16.76 15.22
C TYR A 53 -7.02 -15.48 15.74
N ASN A 54 -7.80 -14.42 15.98
CA ASN A 54 -7.33 -13.11 16.47
C ASN A 54 -6.21 -12.51 15.59
N ILE A 55 -6.40 -12.57 14.28
CA ILE A 55 -5.58 -11.96 13.22
C ILE A 55 -6.46 -10.89 12.54
N PRO A 56 -5.96 -9.67 12.25
CA PRO A 56 -6.73 -8.70 11.45
C PRO A 56 -7.10 -9.27 10.07
N PRO A 57 -8.39 -9.31 9.68
CA PRO A 57 -8.80 -9.81 8.37
C PRO A 57 -8.06 -9.20 7.18
N VAL A 58 -7.76 -7.90 7.19
CA VAL A 58 -6.94 -7.20 6.17
C VAL A 58 -5.57 -7.86 5.98
N LEU A 59 -4.95 -8.33 7.06
CA LEU A 59 -3.64 -8.96 7.07
C LEU A 59 -3.73 -10.35 6.44
N LEU A 60 -4.69 -11.17 6.89
CA LEU A 60 -4.89 -12.51 6.31
C LEU A 60 -5.28 -12.42 4.82
N LYS A 61 -6.12 -11.44 4.45
CA LYS A 61 -6.50 -11.12 3.07
C LYS A 61 -5.29 -10.75 2.21
N ALA A 62 -4.37 -9.94 2.74
CA ALA A 62 -3.13 -9.57 2.03
C ALA A 62 -2.17 -10.76 1.88
N VAL A 63 -2.02 -11.60 2.91
CA VAL A 63 -1.24 -12.85 2.85
C VAL A 63 -1.82 -13.80 1.80
N ALA A 64 -3.11 -14.15 1.90
CA ALA A 64 -3.79 -15.00 0.92
C ALA A 64 -3.72 -14.44 -0.51
N TRP A 65 -3.63 -13.12 -0.69
CA TRP A 65 -3.44 -12.51 -2.01
C TRP A 65 -2.01 -12.66 -2.52
N MET A 66 -1.00 -12.46 -1.67
CA MET A 66 0.40 -12.64 -2.04
C MET A 66 0.73 -14.11 -2.37
N GLU A 67 0.22 -15.04 -1.56
CA GLU A 67 0.48 -16.47 -1.70
C GLU A 67 -0.23 -17.07 -2.92
N SER A 68 -1.48 -16.69 -3.20
CA SER A 68 -2.29 -17.36 -4.22
C SER A 68 -3.17 -16.44 -5.08
N GLY A 69 -3.27 -15.15 -4.80
CA GLY A 69 -4.31 -14.30 -5.40
C GLY A 69 -5.74 -14.73 -5.02
N TRP A 70 -5.92 -15.28 -3.82
CA TRP A 70 -7.15 -15.94 -3.35
C TRP A 70 -7.57 -17.10 -4.27
N LYS A 71 -6.68 -18.08 -4.44
CA LYS A 71 -6.91 -19.30 -5.22
C LYS A 71 -6.56 -20.55 -4.40
N GLN A 72 -7.58 -21.33 -4.02
CA GLN A 72 -7.36 -22.70 -3.52
C GLN A 72 -7.03 -23.68 -4.65
N TYR A 73 -7.48 -23.39 -5.88
CA TYR A 73 -7.45 -24.27 -7.04
C TYR A 73 -6.81 -23.57 -8.25
N GLU A 74 -6.38 -24.34 -9.26
CA GLU A 74 -6.21 -23.82 -10.62
C GLU A 74 -7.51 -23.15 -11.10
N ARG A 75 -7.41 -22.22 -12.07
CA ARG A 75 -8.58 -21.60 -12.69
C ARG A 75 -8.69 -21.99 -14.15
N ASP A 76 -9.90 -22.30 -14.58
CA ASP A 76 -10.19 -22.61 -15.98
C ASP A 76 -9.97 -21.35 -16.84
N SER A 77 -9.16 -21.49 -17.89
CA SER A 77 -8.76 -20.37 -18.75
C SER A 77 -9.94 -19.78 -19.54
N THR A 78 -11.03 -20.54 -19.71
CA THR A 78 -12.22 -20.14 -20.50
C THR A 78 -13.29 -19.43 -19.68
N THR A 79 -13.50 -19.83 -18.42
CA THR A 79 -14.54 -19.33 -17.50
C THR A 79 -13.98 -18.44 -16.38
N GLY A 80 -12.78 -18.76 -15.87
CA GLY A 80 -12.15 -18.07 -14.73
C GLY A 80 -12.58 -18.61 -13.37
N LEU A 81 -13.42 -19.64 -13.35
CA LEU A 81 -13.84 -20.37 -12.16
C LEU A 81 -12.75 -21.34 -11.68
N PRO A 82 -12.73 -21.74 -10.39
CA PRO A 82 -11.82 -22.78 -9.89
C PRO A 82 -12.10 -24.14 -10.55
N ILE A 83 -11.03 -24.86 -10.87
CA ILE A 83 -11.05 -26.27 -11.27
C ILE A 83 -10.92 -27.09 -9.98
N THR A 84 -12.04 -27.51 -9.38
CA THR A 84 -12.06 -28.05 -8.00
C THR A 84 -11.37 -29.41 -7.83
N ASP A 85 -11.08 -30.13 -8.92
CA ASP A 85 -10.25 -31.34 -8.95
C ASP A 85 -8.74 -31.04 -9.09
N LYS A 86 -8.36 -29.77 -9.22
CA LYS A 86 -6.97 -29.31 -9.35
C LYS A 86 -6.59 -28.31 -8.26
N PRO A 87 -6.13 -28.76 -7.08
CA PRO A 87 -5.64 -27.87 -6.03
C PRO A 87 -4.43 -27.07 -6.51
N LEU A 88 -4.33 -25.80 -6.09
CA LEU A 88 -3.18 -24.96 -6.40
C LEU A 88 -1.95 -25.46 -5.63
N ILE A 89 -0.92 -25.89 -6.36
CA ILE A 89 0.39 -26.22 -5.80
C ILE A 89 1.39 -25.12 -6.19
N GLY A 90 2.26 -24.74 -5.25
CA GLY A 90 3.30 -23.73 -5.42
C GLY A 90 4.38 -24.15 -6.41
N TYR A 91 5.13 -23.16 -6.91
CA TYR A 91 6.22 -23.39 -7.87
C TYR A 91 7.37 -24.25 -7.29
N ASP A 92 7.49 -24.32 -5.97
CA ASP A 92 8.42 -25.20 -5.26
C ASP A 92 7.94 -26.67 -5.17
N GLY A 93 6.68 -26.96 -5.51
CA GLY A 93 6.05 -28.26 -5.34
C GLY A 93 5.60 -28.58 -3.90
N ILE A 94 5.66 -27.60 -2.98
CA ILE A 94 5.44 -27.80 -1.54
C ILE A 94 4.30 -26.92 -1.01
N GLY A 95 4.16 -25.67 -1.47
CA GLY A 95 3.05 -24.81 -1.04
C GLY A 95 1.68 -25.33 -1.50
N ILE A 96 0.74 -25.58 -0.59
CA ILE A 96 -0.62 -26.04 -0.93
C ILE A 96 -1.67 -24.94 -0.72
N GLY A 97 -2.51 -24.71 -1.73
CA GLY A 97 -3.78 -24.00 -1.62
C GLY A 97 -3.69 -22.49 -1.39
N ILE A 98 -4.78 -21.90 -0.89
CA ILE A 98 -4.97 -20.44 -0.81
C ILE A 98 -3.94 -19.73 0.10
N MET A 99 -3.45 -20.41 1.14
CA MET A 99 -2.43 -19.92 2.07
C MET A 99 -1.00 -20.42 1.75
N GLN A 100 -0.82 -21.20 0.68
CA GLN A 100 0.44 -21.88 0.31
C GLN A 100 1.10 -22.61 1.49
N VAL A 101 0.30 -23.41 2.20
CA VAL A 101 0.73 -24.17 3.38
C VAL A 101 1.82 -25.17 2.97
N SER A 102 3.03 -25.00 3.52
CA SER A 102 4.23 -25.79 3.20
C SER A 102 4.85 -26.52 4.41
N SER A 103 4.24 -26.40 5.59
CA SER A 103 4.72 -26.96 6.86
C SER A 103 3.81 -28.07 7.38
N TYR A 104 3.82 -29.22 6.71
CA TYR A 104 3.01 -30.41 7.04
C TYR A 104 3.84 -31.70 6.93
N ASN A 105 3.35 -32.80 7.50
CA ASN A 105 3.94 -34.13 7.30
C ASN A 105 3.48 -34.68 5.94
N SER A 106 4.39 -34.83 4.97
CA SER A 106 4.06 -35.34 3.64
C SER A 106 3.64 -36.83 3.61
N ALA A 107 3.89 -37.58 4.68
CA ALA A 107 3.38 -38.95 4.83
C ALA A 107 1.96 -39.02 5.40
N ASP A 108 1.41 -37.91 5.94
CA ASP A 108 0.02 -37.82 6.37
C ASP A 108 -0.86 -37.41 5.17
N THR A 109 -1.25 -38.41 4.39
CA THR A 109 -2.08 -38.21 3.19
C THR A 109 -3.44 -37.58 3.52
N ALA A 110 -4.02 -37.88 4.69
CA ALA A 110 -5.31 -37.31 5.10
C ALA A 110 -5.21 -35.80 5.34
N THR A 111 -4.17 -35.34 6.06
CA THR A 111 -3.90 -33.90 6.22
C THR A 111 -3.57 -33.23 4.89
N VAL A 112 -2.76 -33.87 4.05
CA VAL A 112 -2.40 -33.34 2.72
C VAL A 112 -3.62 -33.20 1.80
N ASP A 113 -4.52 -34.19 1.78
CA ASP A 113 -5.71 -34.15 0.94
C ASP A 113 -6.77 -33.19 1.46
N ARG A 114 -6.84 -32.94 2.78
CA ARG A 114 -7.59 -31.80 3.32
C ARG A 114 -6.97 -30.47 2.90
N LEU A 115 -5.65 -30.27 3.05
CA LEU A 115 -5.00 -29.02 2.63
C LEU A 115 -5.25 -28.67 1.15
N LYS A 116 -5.40 -29.68 0.30
CA LYS A 116 -5.76 -29.54 -1.13
C LYS A 116 -7.24 -29.21 -1.37
N ASN A 117 -8.17 -29.90 -0.71
CA ASN A 117 -9.58 -29.92 -1.11
C ASN A 117 -10.54 -29.22 -0.11
N ASP A 118 -10.07 -28.91 1.09
CA ASP A 118 -10.81 -28.20 2.14
C ASP A 118 -10.21 -26.78 2.30
N ILE A 119 -10.85 -25.81 1.64
CA ILE A 119 -10.39 -24.41 1.63
C ILE A 119 -10.43 -23.78 3.03
N ASP A 120 -11.42 -24.14 3.85
CA ASP A 120 -11.58 -23.60 5.19
C ASP A 120 -10.47 -24.13 6.11
N TYR A 121 -10.11 -25.42 5.97
CA TYR A 121 -8.94 -25.98 6.65
C TYR A 121 -7.61 -25.41 6.16
N ASN A 122 -7.44 -25.14 4.85
CA ASN A 122 -6.25 -24.47 4.33
C ASN A 122 -6.08 -23.07 4.94
N ILE A 123 -7.17 -22.30 5.05
CA ILE A 123 -7.18 -21.00 5.72
C ILE A 123 -6.92 -21.15 7.24
N GLU A 124 -7.54 -22.11 7.92
CA GLU A 124 -7.32 -22.39 9.34
C GLU A 124 -5.85 -22.71 9.64
N VAL A 125 -5.21 -23.60 8.87
CA VAL A 125 -3.79 -23.93 9.05
C VAL A 125 -2.89 -22.74 8.74
N GLY A 126 -3.21 -21.91 7.74
CA GLY A 126 -2.52 -20.63 7.50
C GLY A 126 -2.61 -19.66 8.69
N CYS A 127 -3.78 -19.59 9.34
CA CYS A 127 -3.99 -18.80 10.56
C CYS A 127 -3.21 -19.35 11.75
N GLN A 128 -3.15 -20.68 11.91
CA GLN A 128 -2.34 -21.33 12.94
C GLN A 128 -0.84 -21.11 12.71
N LEU A 129 -0.37 -21.11 11.46
CA LEU A 129 1.00 -20.80 11.08
C LEU A 129 1.34 -19.32 11.34
N LEU A 130 0.51 -18.35 10.93
CA LEU A 130 0.71 -16.93 11.28
C LEU A 130 0.77 -16.73 12.79
N ASN A 131 -0.12 -17.37 13.55
CA ASN A 131 -0.04 -17.38 15.01
C ASN A 131 1.24 -18.06 15.52
N GLN A 132 1.73 -19.15 14.90
CA GLN A 132 3.01 -19.79 15.21
C GLN A 132 4.19 -18.83 15.03
N LYS A 133 4.26 -18.11 13.90
CA LYS A 133 5.30 -17.11 13.64
C LYS A 133 5.20 -15.94 14.63
N TRP A 134 3.98 -15.51 14.99
CA TRP A 134 3.77 -14.57 16.09
C TRP A 134 4.34 -15.09 17.42
N ARG A 135 4.26 -16.40 17.75
CA ARG A 135 4.95 -16.98 18.93
C ARG A 135 6.48 -16.93 18.82
N ALA A 136 6.99 -17.19 17.62
CA ALA A 136 8.40 -17.51 17.38
C ALA A 136 9.33 -16.30 17.22
N TYR A 137 8.80 -15.07 17.12
CA TYR A 137 9.59 -13.85 16.91
C TYR A 137 9.27 -12.76 17.95
N PRO A 138 10.17 -11.77 18.13
CA PRO A 138 10.01 -10.73 19.14
C PRO A 138 8.74 -9.91 18.96
N LYS A 139 8.21 -9.43 20.08
CA LYS A 139 7.11 -8.47 20.06
C LYS A 139 7.60 -7.05 19.84
N ILE A 140 6.67 -6.30 19.27
CA ILE A 140 6.74 -4.89 18.98
C ILE A 140 5.63 -4.25 19.84
N GLY A 141 5.96 -3.17 20.55
CA GLY A 141 5.06 -2.49 21.48
C GLY A 141 4.54 -3.36 22.63
N ASN A 142 3.30 -3.07 23.01
CA ASN A 142 2.47 -3.87 23.91
C ASN A 142 2.01 -5.22 23.31
N GLY A 143 2.26 -5.47 22.02
CA GLY A 143 1.77 -6.66 21.34
C GLY A 143 0.24 -6.67 21.10
N ASP A 144 -0.41 -5.50 21.05
CA ASP A 144 -1.79 -5.37 20.56
C ASP A 144 -1.87 -5.99 19.15
N ARG A 145 -2.79 -6.93 18.96
CA ARG A 145 -2.96 -7.72 17.74
C ARG A 145 -3.73 -6.97 16.65
N ASN A 146 -4.45 -5.88 16.96
CA ASN A 146 -5.07 -5.06 15.94
C ASN A 146 -4.13 -3.95 15.42
N VAL A 147 -3.00 -3.70 16.08
CA VAL A 147 -1.95 -2.82 15.53
C VAL A 147 -1.11 -3.58 14.51
N LEU A 148 -1.12 -3.13 13.26
CA LEU A 148 -0.58 -3.90 12.12
C LEU A 148 0.94 -3.96 12.11
N GLU A 149 1.63 -2.89 12.52
CA GLU A 149 3.08 -2.87 12.67
C GLU A 149 3.58 -3.96 13.61
N ASN A 150 2.78 -4.35 14.62
CA ASN A 150 3.17 -5.37 15.59
C ASN A 150 3.36 -6.76 14.95
N TRP A 151 2.80 -7.00 13.75
CA TRP A 151 2.92 -8.25 13.01
C TRP A 151 4.13 -8.36 12.09
N TYR A 152 4.95 -7.30 11.93
CA TYR A 152 6.01 -7.24 10.90
C TYR A 152 6.93 -8.48 10.90
N PHE A 153 7.44 -8.89 12.07
CA PHE A 153 8.30 -10.07 12.21
C PHE A 153 7.55 -11.41 12.04
N ALA A 154 6.25 -11.47 12.35
CA ALA A 154 5.44 -12.66 12.11
C ALA A 154 5.20 -12.89 10.61
N ILE A 155 4.96 -11.81 9.85
CA ILE A 155 4.76 -11.83 8.40
C ILE A 155 6.07 -12.18 7.67
N TRP A 156 7.20 -11.55 8.03
CA TRP A 156 8.51 -11.93 7.51
C TRP A 156 8.83 -13.40 7.84
N GLY A 157 8.55 -13.81 9.08
CA GLY A 157 8.68 -15.20 9.52
C GLY A 157 7.78 -16.21 8.81
N TYR A 158 6.66 -15.79 8.23
CA TYR A 158 5.79 -16.63 7.39
C TYR A 158 6.51 -17.01 6.10
N ASN A 159 7.04 -16.02 5.39
CA ASN A 159 7.84 -16.20 4.17
C ASN A 159 9.29 -16.69 4.43
N SER A 160 9.67 -16.86 5.69
CA SER A 160 10.97 -17.31 6.22
C SER A 160 12.11 -16.27 6.20
N TRP A 161 12.99 -16.38 7.20
CA TRP A 161 14.08 -15.44 7.52
C TRP A 161 15.35 -15.59 6.64
N GLY A 162 15.21 -16.05 5.40
CA GLY A 162 16.35 -16.14 4.47
C GLY A 162 16.85 -14.77 4.03
N ALA A 163 18.14 -14.63 3.71
CA ALA A 163 18.74 -13.36 3.27
C ALA A 163 18.00 -12.72 2.08
N ARG A 164 17.53 -13.53 1.11
CA ARG A 164 16.69 -13.08 -0.02
C ARG A 164 15.39 -12.33 0.39
N ASN A 165 14.93 -12.52 1.62
CA ASN A 165 13.72 -11.90 2.17
C ASN A 165 14.04 -10.76 3.15
N ASN A 166 15.32 -10.45 3.39
CA ASN A 166 15.75 -9.41 4.33
C ASN A 166 15.72 -8.03 3.64
N PRO A 167 15.06 -7.00 4.21
CA PRO A 167 15.06 -5.65 3.65
C PRO A 167 16.48 -5.07 3.48
N ASN A 168 17.45 -5.53 4.27
CA ASN A 168 18.84 -5.10 4.19
C ASN A 168 19.62 -5.72 3.01
N SER A 169 19.10 -6.80 2.41
CA SER A 169 19.77 -7.52 1.31
C SER A 169 19.23 -7.17 -0.09
N LEU A 170 18.09 -6.47 -0.20
CA LEU A 170 17.50 -6.06 -1.47
C LEU A 170 17.74 -4.58 -1.79
N SER A 171 18.18 -4.30 -3.02
CA SER A 171 18.28 -2.96 -3.62
C SER A 171 17.19 -2.80 -4.70
N GLY A 172 16.47 -1.67 -4.70
CA GLY A 172 15.39 -1.38 -5.65
C GLY A 172 14.06 -2.11 -5.42
N GLU A 173 14.09 -3.33 -4.87
CA GLU A 173 12.91 -4.16 -4.65
C GLU A 173 12.31 -4.00 -3.23
N SER A 174 11.05 -4.43 -3.05
CA SER A 174 10.40 -4.54 -1.74
C SER A 174 10.28 -6.00 -1.33
N THR A 175 10.55 -6.30 -0.07
CA THR A 175 10.42 -7.66 0.48
C THR A 175 8.96 -8.12 0.55
N TYR A 176 8.76 -9.40 0.83
CA TYR A 176 7.44 -9.98 1.07
C TYR A 176 6.63 -9.16 2.08
N GLN A 177 7.16 -8.92 3.29
CA GLN A 177 6.43 -8.19 4.34
C GLN A 177 6.16 -6.73 3.99
N ASP A 178 7.10 -6.02 3.36
CA ASP A 178 6.88 -4.65 2.88
C ASP A 178 5.77 -4.60 1.81
N SER A 179 5.67 -5.66 1.00
CA SER A 179 4.67 -5.82 -0.05
C SER A 179 3.31 -6.30 0.50
N ILE A 180 3.28 -7.08 1.57
CA ILE A 180 2.05 -7.40 2.34
C ILE A 180 1.48 -6.12 2.96
N PHE A 181 2.31 -5.29 3.60
CA PHE A 181 1.89 -3.99 4.12
C PHE A 181 1.34 -3.12 2.99
N SER A 182 2.04 -3.04 1.86
CA SER A 182 1.57 -2.34 0.66
C SER A 182 0.20 -2.85 0.19
N LEU A 183 -0.03 -4.16 0.11
CA LEU A 183 -1.32 -4.77 -0.27
C LEU A 183 -2.44 -4.47 0.72
N MET A 184 -2.18 -4.49 2.03
CA MET A 184 -3.19 -4.16 3.05
C MET A 184 -3.79 -2.78 2.80
N GLY A 185 -2.93 -1.76 2.60
CA GLY A 185 -3.36 -0.40 2.33
C GLY A 185 -3.88 -0.15 0.91
N GLN A 186 -3.30 -0.77 -0.10
CA GLN A 186 -3.66 -0.55 -1.51
C GLN A 186 -4.93 -1.30 -1.94
N LYS A 187 -5.22 -2.46 -1.34
CA LYS A 187 -6.26 -3.38 -1.84
C LYS A 187 -7.35 -3.76 -0.84
N TYR A 188 -7.06 -3.86 0.46
CA TYR A 188 -7.98 -4.54 1.40
C TYR A 188 -8.60 -3.65 2.47
N ASN A 189 -7.88 -2.64 2.99
CA ASN A 189 -8.49 -1.56 3.77
C ASN A 189 -7.66 -0.28 3.62
N SER A 190 -8.06 0.56 2.68
CA SER A 190 -7.47 1.87 2.38
C SER A 190 -7.71 2.96 3.46
N ALA A 191 -8.12 2.60 4.68
CA ALA A 191 -7.88 3.47 5.86
C ALA A 191 -6.45 3.30 6.39
N ILE A 192 -5.80 2.18 6.07
CA ILE A 192 -4.40 1.90 6.40
C ILE A 192 -3.54 2.50 5.30
N THR A 193 -3.40 3.83 5.32
CA THR A 193 -2.52 4.52 4.39
C THR A 193 -1.07 4.42 4.86
N PHE A 194 -0.43 3.28 4.57
CA PHE A 194 1.04 3.21 4.60
C PHE A 194 1.59 4.19 3.56
N ALA A 195 1.85 5.42 4.00
CA ALA A 195 2.39 6.50 3.20
C ALA A 195 3.76 6.12 2.60
N PRO A 196 4.24 6.84 1.57
CA PRO A 196 5.62 6.72 1.10
C PRO A 196 6.61 7.10 2.21
N GLY A 197 7.06 6.11 3.00
CA GLY A 197 7.86 6.30 4.21
C GLY A 197 7.14 5.98 5.53
N ALA A 198 5.88 5.55 5.52
CA ALA A 198 5.25 4.96 6.71
C ALA A 198 5.89 3.60 6.99
N THR A 199 6.71 3.57 8.03
CA THR A 199 6.86 2.43 8.94
C THR A 199 7.11 1.04 8.34
N LYS A 200 7.78 1.00 7.17
CA LYS A 200 8.93 0.10 7.04
C LYS A 200 9.82 0.38 8.25
N PHE A 201 10.08 -0.62 9.10
CA PHE A 201 11.17 -0.50 10.07
C PHE A 201 12.42 -0.08 9.29
N SER A 202 13.08 1.01 9.70
CA SER A 202 14.24 1.52 8.96
C SER A 202 15.25 0.40 8.76
N LYS A 203 15.85 0.32 7.58
CA LYS A 203 16.91 -0.65 7.27
C LYS A 203 18.03 -0.63 8.33
N THR A 204 18.33 0.56 8.87
CA THR A 204 19.29 0.75 9.98
C THR A 204 18.85 0.05 11.28
N LEU A 205 17.56 0.05 11.59
CA LEU A 205 17.01 -0.58 12.80
C LEU A 205 16.89 -2.11 12.65
N LEU A 206 16.65 -2.62 11.43
CA LEU A 206 16.44 -4.04 11.18
C LEU A 206 17.74 -4.87 11.24
N PRO A 207 17.68 -6.13 11.74
CA PRO A 207 18.86 -6.98 11.80
C PRO A 207 19.32 -7.45 10.41
N PRO A 208 20.64 -7.53 10.15
CA PRO A 208 21.16 -7.71 8.79
C PRO A 208 21.20 -9.17 8.31
N ILE A 209 21.12 -10.16 9.21
CA ILE A 209 21.31 -11.58 8.88
C ILE A 209 20.29 -12.50 9.58
N ASN A 210 20.16 -12.39 10.91
CA ASN A 210 19.33 -13.29 11.72
C ASN A 210 18.02 -12.63 12.18
N PRO A 211 16.98 -13.42 12.54
CA PRO A 211 15.88 -12.91 13.35
C PRO A 211 16.40 -12.27 14.65
N PRO A 212 15.78 -11.17 15.12
CA PRO A 212 16.19 -10.56 16.38
C PRO A 212 15.86 -11.50 17.55
N SER A 213 16.69 -11.49 18.60
CA SER A 213 16.53 -12.37 19.76
C SER A 213 15.13 -12.26 20.37
N LEU A 214 14.53 -13.38 20.78
CA LEU A 214 13.25 -13.44 21.50
C LEU A 214 13.22 -12.58 22.80
N GLN A 215 14.38 -12.22 23.32
CA GLN A 215 14.57 -11.32 24.48
C GLN A 215 14.72 -9.84 24.10
N SER A 216 14.78 -9.51 22.81
CA SER A 216 14.69 -8.13 22.31
C SER A 216 13.24 -7.63 22.39
N ARG A 217 13.07 -6.31 22.48
CA ARG A 217 11.79 -5.61 22.41
C ARG A 217 11.97 -4.42 21.49
N TRP A 218 10.90 -4.06 20.80
CA TRP A 218 10.91 -3.07 19.73
C TRP A 218 9.80 -2.08 20.00
N SER A 219 10.07 -0.77 19.96
CA SER A 219 8.98 0.21 19.93
C SER A 219 8.10 -0.03 18.71
N THR A 220 6.78 0.10 18.84
CA THR A 220 5.92 0.13 17.65
C THR A 220 6.27 1.39 16.84
N PRO A 221 6.65 1.24 15.56
CA PRO A 221 6.92 2.38 14.70
C PRO A 221 5.70 3.30 14.60
N THR A 222 5.92 4.61 14.64
CA THR A 222 4.87 5.62 14.55
C THR A 222 4.87 6.33 13.18
N PRO A 223 3.71 6.70 12.63
CA PRO A 223 2.35 6.42 13.13
C PRO A 223 2.00 4.92 13.04
N THR A 224 1.14 4.48 13.95
CA THR A 224 0.61 3.11 14.00
C THR A 224 -0.69 3.01 13.20
N HIS A 225 -1.01 1.83 12.69
CA HIS A 225 -2.26 1.58 11.97
C HIS A 225 -3.06 0.46 12.62
N LEU A 226 -4.35 0.73 12.87
CA LEU A 226 -5.31 -0.29 13.29
C LEU A 226 -5.82 -1.06 12.07
N GLY A 227 -5.88 -2.38 12.22
CA GLY A 227 -6.58 -3.29 11.35
C GLY A 227 -8.09 -3.32 11.61
N ASP A 228 -8.73 -4.28 10.97
CA ASP A 228 -10.17 -4.56 10.96
C ASP A 228 -10.54 -5.78 11.84
N LEU A 229 -9.74 -6.11 12.87
CA LEU A 229 -9.99 -7.24 13.78
C LEU A 229 -11.30 -7.03 14.56
N ALA A 230 -12.30 -7.87 14.28
CA ALA A 230 -13.56 -7.93 14.99
C ALA A 230 -13.50 -9.04 16.05
N LEU A 231 -13.42 -8.64 17.32
CA LEU A 231 -13.40 -9.58 18.44
C LEU A 231 -14.80 -10.07 18.81
N ASP A 232 -14.98 -11.38 18.89
CA ASP A 232 -16.16 -12.01 19.47
C ASP A 232 -16.02 -12.05 21.01
N GLN A 233 -16.87 -11.26 21.69
CA GLN A 233 -16.89 -11.15 23.16
C GLN A 233 -17.21 -12.50 23.85
N ASN A 234 -17.99 -13.38 23.22
CA ASN A 234 -18.30 -14.70 23.77
C ASN A 234 -17.12 -15.64 23.65
N LEU A 235 -16.42 -15.68 22.50
CA LEU A 235 -15.18 -16.46 22.37
C LEU A 235 -14.08 -15.95 23.32
N LEU A 236 -14.06 -14.64 23.61
CA LEU A 236 -13.11 -14.00 24.53
C LEU A 236 -13.26 -14.49 25.99
N ILE A 237 -14.44 -14.99 26.36
CA ILE A 237 -14.78 -15.50 27.70
C ILE A 237 -14.85 -17.03 27.70
N ALA A 238 -15.41 -17.64 26.66
CA ALA A 238 -15.73 -19.07 26.60
C ALA A 238 -14.57 -19.97 26.12
N THR A 239 -13.55 -19.44 25.42
CA THR A 239 -12.43 -20.27 24.93
C THR A 239 -11.38 -20.63 26.00
N GLY A 240 -11.76 -20.67 27.28
CA GLY A 240 -10.87 -21.04 28.38
C GLY A 240 -10.32 -22.46 28.23
N GLY A 241 -9.05 -22.58 27.82
CA GLY A 241 -8.28 -23.82 27.90
C GLY A 241 -8.53 -24.88 26.82
N GLY A 242 -8.28 -24.55 25.55
CA GLY A 242 -7.96 -25.56 24.53
C GLY A 242 -6.46 -25.90 24.53
N SER A 243 -6.08 -27.17 24.62
CA SER A 243 -4.67 -27.60 24.66
C SER A 243 -4.13 -27.93 23.27
N GLY A 244 -3.60 -26.94 22.52
CA GLY A 244 -2.98 -27.22 21.22
C GLY A 244 -2.64 -26.00 20.36
N ALA A 245 -2.27 -26.28 19.10
CA ALA A 245 -1.93 -25.26 18.10
C ALA A 245 -3.13 -24.35 17.74
N GLU A 246 -4.35 -24.87 17.95
CA GLU A 246 -5.67 -24.27 17.71
C GLU A 246 -6.03 -23.13 18.67
N ALA A 247 -5.32 -22.98 19.80
CA ALA A 247 -5.64 -21.98 20.83
C ALA A 247 -5.33 -20.54 20.37
N ALA A 248 -6.36 -19.71 20.28
CA ALA A 248 -6.27 -18.33 19.75
C ALA A 248 -6.21 -17.21 20.82
N ASN A 249 -6.39 -17.52 22.11
CA ASN A 249 -6.60 -16.54 23.19
C ASN A 249 -5.38 -16.34 24.11
N GLY A 250 -5.51 -15.38 25.04
CA GLY A 250 -4.48 -15.01 26.04
C GLY A 250 -4.28 -15.99 27.20
N ASP A 251 -5.28 -16.78 27.59
CA ASP A 251 -5.19 -17.61 28.80
C ASP A 251 -4.33 -18.86 28.62
N TYR A 252 -4.22 -19.40 27.39
CA TYR A 252 -3.22 -20.43 27.08
C TYR A 252 -1.80 -19.92 27.39
N TRP A 253 -1.50 -18.67 27.04
CA TRP A 253 -0.19 -18.08 27.28
C TRP A 253 0.11 -17.92 28.75
N PHE A 254 -0.84 -17.34 29.49
CA PHE A 254 -0.73 -17.04 30.91
C PHE A 254 -0.29 -18.26 31.75
N ASN A 255 -0.76 -19.45 31.37
CA ASN A 255 -0.55 -20.69 32.12
C ASN A 255 0.60 -21.57 31.61
N TYR A 256 0.98 -21.50 30.32
CA TYR A 256 1.92 -22.46 29.71
C TYR A 256 3.27 -21.91 29.23
N ALA A 257 3.47 -20.58 29.22
CA ALA A 257 4.73 -19.98 28.81
C ALA A 257 5.50 -19.36 29.99
N ARG A 258 6.84 -19.49 30.00
CA ARG A 258 7.72 -18.82 30.98
C ARG A 258 7.52 -17.29 31.02
N TRP A 259 7.07 -16.70 29.92
CA TRP A 259 6.68 -15.29 29.81
C TRP A 259 5.17 -15.15 29.55
N GLY A 260 4.35 -15.95 30.22
CA GLY A 260 2.91 -16.06 29.96
C GLY A 260 2.17 -14.73 30.04
N SER A 261 2.36 -14.01 31.14
CA SER A 261 1.83 -12.65 31.36
C SER A 261 2.21 -11.67 30.27
N TYR A 262 3.42 -11.78 29.70
CA TYR A 262 3.91 -10.92 28.62
C TYR A 262 3.12 -11.14 27.33
N TYR A 263 2.92 -12.39 26.92
CA TYR A 263 2.17 -12.74 25.71
C TYR A 263 0.66 -12.57 25.88
N ALA A 264 0.14 -12.78 27.08
CA ALA A 264 -1.28 -12.60 27.41
C ALA A 264 -1.69 -11.12 27.43
N LEU A 265 -0.84 -10.23 27.95
CA LEU A 265 -1.09 -8.78 28.02
C LEU A 265 -1.45 -8.17 26.65
N GLY A 266 -0.73 -8.51 25.58
CA GLY A 266 -1.04 -7.99 24.24
C GLY A 266 -2.43 -8.41 23.74
N PHE A 267 -2.85 -9.65 24.03
CA PHE A 267 -4.22 -10.11 23.74
C PHE A 267 -5.26 -9.33 24.55
N TYR A 268 -5.04 -9.13 25.85
CA TYR A 268 -5.97 -8.37 26.69
C TYR A 268 -5.99 -6.86 26.36
N ALA A 269 -4.87 -6.27 25.96
CA ALA A 269 -4.82 -4.89 25.46
C ALA A 269 -5.66 -4.73 24.18
N THR A 270 -5.54 -5.67 23.23
CA THR A 270 -6.39 -5.72 22.01
C THR A 270 -7.87 -5.76 22.38
N ALA A 271 -8.23 -6.59 23.36
CA ALA A 271 -9.60 -6.74 23.85
C ALA A 271 -10.11 -5.47 24.56
N TYR A 272 -9.29 -4.84 25.40
CA TYR A 272 -9.62 -3.59 26.07
C TYR A 272 -9.78 -2.42 25.08
N ASN A 273 -8.98 -2.39 24.01
CA ASN A 273 -9.02 -1.33 22.99
C ASN A 273 -10.20 -1.49 22.01
N SER A 274 -10.80 -2.68 21.91
CA SER A 274 -11.94 -2.93 21.03
C SER A 274 -13.20 -2.17 21.45
N PRO A 275 -13.92 -1.51 20.51
CA PRO A 275 -15.21 -0.89 20.79
C PRO A 275 -16.35 -1.90 20.96
N VAL A 276 -16.14 -3.17 20.60
CA VAL A 276 -17.13 -4.26 20.79
C VAL A 276 -17.15 -4.74 22.25
N VAL A 277 -16.03 -4.64 22.96
CA VAL A 277 -15.91 -5.03 24.38
C VAL A 277 -16.40 -3.87 25.25
N THR A 278 -17.71 -3.84 25.46
CA THR A 278 -18.42 -2.78 26.20
C THR A 278 -18.23 -2.91 27.72
N ASP A 279 -18.44 -4.10 28.29
CA ASP A 279 -17.99 -4.41 29.65
C ASP A 279 -16.50 -4.77 29.64
N LYS A 280 -15.68 -3.90 30.25
CA LYS A 280 -14.22 -4.08 30.34
C LYS A 280 -13.77 -4.69 31.67
N THR A 281 -14.67 -5.12 32.55
CA THR A 281 -14.36 -5.57 33.92
C THR A 281 -13.39 -6.75 33.93
N LEU A 282 -13.75 -7.86 33.27
CA LEU A 282 -12.92 -9.08 33.25
C LEU A 282 -11.57 -8.85 32.56
N VAL A 283 -11.55 -8.15 31.41
CA VAL A 283 -10.30 -7.85 30.70
C VAL A 283 -9.40 -6.91 31.51
N SER A 284 -9.96 -5.95 32.25
CA SER A 284 -9.19 -5.08 33.15
C SER A 284 -8.54 -5.87 34.30
N GLN A 285 -9.26 -6.84 34.89
CA GLN A 285 -8.70 -7.75 35.90
C GLN A 285 -7.55 -8.60 35.32
N LYS A 286 -7.70 -9.14 34.11
CA LYS A 286 -6.65 -9.90 33.41
C LYS A 286 -5.42 -9.05 33.07
N ILE A 287 -5.60 -7.79 32.67
CA ILE A 287 -4.51 -6.83 32.47
C ILE A 287 -3.80 -6.55 33.79
N LEU A 288 -4.52 -6.20 34.85
CA LEU A 288 -3.94 -5.91 36.18
C LEU A 288 -3.16 -7.10 36.76
N SER A 289 -3.66 -8.33 36.58
CA SER A 289 -2.94 -9.55 36.95
C SER A 289 -1.67 -9.75 36.12
N SER A 290 -1.73 -9.51 34.80
CA SER A 290 -0.56 -9.56 33.91
C SER A 290 0.49 -8.52 34.29
N TYR A 291 0.06 -7.30 34.64
CA TYR A 291 0.93 -6.23 35.15
C TYR A 291 1.58 -6.61 36.49
N ALA A 292 0.83 -7.12 37.46
CA ALA A 292 1.36 -7.52 38.77
C ALA A 292 2.49 -8.56 38.62
N ASN A 293 2.30 -9.56 37.74
CA ASN A 293 3.31 -10.56 37.44
C ASN A 293 4.55 -9.97 36.76
N LEU A 294 4.36 -9.13 35.73
CA LEU A 294 5.47 -8.48 35.00
C LEU A 294 6.29 -7.55 35.90
N LEU A 295 5.65 -6.80 36.79
CA LEU A 295 6.33 -5.96 37.77
C LEU A 295 7.08 -6.78 38.82
N ALA A 296 6.54 -7.92 39.27
CA ALA A 296 7.24 -8.81 40.19
C ALA A 296 8.48 -9.46 39.55
N GLU A 297 8.40 -9.89 38.28
CA GLU A 297 9.56 -10.42 37.55
C GLU A 297 10.61 -9.31 37.29
N ALA A 298 10.17 -8.09 36.99
CA ALA A 298 11.06 -6.94 36.79
C ALA A 298 11.79 -6.51 38.07
N ASP A 299 11.07 -6.42 39.20
CA ASP A 299 11.67 -6.10 40.50
C ASP A 299 12.69 -7.17 40.92
N ALA A 300 12.42 -8.45 40.65
CA ALA A 300 13.36 -9.55 40.92
C ALA A 300 14.60 -9.49 40.01
N LEU A 301 14.44 -9.14 38.73
CA LEU A 301 15.56 -8.96 37.80
C LEU A 301 16.44 -7.75 38.17
N LEU A 302 15.86 -6.65 38.68
CA LEU A 302 16.61 -5.53 39.25
C LEU A 302 17.48 -5.97 40.45
N LEU A 303 17.07 -6.96 41.23
CA LEU A 303 17.85 -7.45 42.39
C LEU A 303 19.01 -8.38 41.98
N ASP A 304 18.96 -8.97 40.78
CA ASP A 304 20.00 -9.86 40.25
C ASP A 304 21.28 -9.11 39.82
N GLY A 305 21.18 -7.81 39.57
CA GLY A 305 22.32 -6.88 39.42
C GLY A 305 23.25 -7.16 38.25
N LYS A 306 22.73 -7.77 37.17
CA LYS A 306 23.45 -8.03 35.93
C LYS A 306 22.85 -7.19 34.80
N ASP A 307 23.73 -6.74 33.91
CA ASP A 307 23.44 -6.19 32.58
C ASP A 307 22.15 -6.73 31.93
N THR A 308 22.16 -8.03 31.62
CA THR A 308 21.06 -8.74 30.94
C THR A 308 19.78 -8.85 31.77
N SER A 309 19.87 -8.69 33.09
CA SER A 309 18.75 -8.68 34.03
C SER A 309 18.14 -7.28 34.13
N ASP A 310 18.94 -6.22 34.31
CA ASP A 310 18.48 -4.82 34.28
C ASP A 310 17.87 -4.48 32.91
N ALA A 311 18.51 -4.91 31.82
CA ALA A 311 17.97 -4.88 30.45
C ALA A 311 16.63 -5.58 30.30
N SER A 312 16.36 -6.63 31.08
CA SER A 312 15.11 -7.40 31.04
C SER A 312 14.03 -6.78 31.93
N ALA A 313 14.41 -6.22 33.08
CA ALA A 313 13.53 -5.45 33.95
C ALA A 313 12.97 -4.21 33.22
N ALA A 314 13.84 -3.41 32.59
CA ALA A 314 13.46 -2.24 31.80
C ALA A 314 12.39 -2.58 30.75
N LYS A 315 12.57 -3.69 30.02
CA LYS A 315 11.62 -4.18 29.01
C LYS A 315 10.25 -4.48 29.61
N TYR A 316 10.18 -5.13 30.77
CA TYR A 316 8.91 -5.46 31.43
C TYR A 316 8.20 -4.21 31.95
N TYR A 317 8.90 -3.31 32.63
CA TYR A 317 8.34 -2.03 33.08
C TYR A 317 7.79 -1.20 31.91
N TRP A 318 8.57 -1.06 30.83
CA TRP A 318 8.14 -0.36 29.61
C TRP A 318 6.89 -1.02 28.99
N THR A 319 6.81 -2.36 28.97
CA THR A 319 5.64 -3.07 28.43
C THR A 319 4.37 -2.78 29.23
N VAL A 320 4.45 -2.69 30.56
CA VAL A 320 3.33 -2.25 31.41
C VAL A 320 2.86 -0.86 31.00
N LEU A 321 3.79 0.07 30.77
CA LEU A 321 3.51 1.45 30.34
C LEU A 321 2.98 1.59 28.90
N GLN A 322 3.14 0.57 28.04
CA GLN A 322 2.54 0.55 26.69
C GLN A 322 1.09 0.00 26.69
N GLY A 323 0.61 -0.56 27.80
CA GLY A 323 -0.78 -1.01 27.93
C GLY A 323 -1.72 0.06 28.46
N PRO A 324 -3.03 -0.25 28.62
CA PRO A 324 -4.00 0.68 29.20
C PRO A 324 -3.63 1.09 30.65
N SER A 325 -3.71 2.39 30.95
CA SER A 325 -3.48 2.92 32.30
C SER A 325 -4.72 2.70 33.18
N LEU A 326 -4.79 1.52 33.81
CA LEU A 326 -5.93 1.10 34.64
C LEU A 326 -5.78 1.46 36.12
N ASP A 327 -4.54 1.64 36.59
CA ASP A 327 -4.21 1.93 37.99
C ASP A 327 -2.99 2.86 38.05
N ALA A 328 -3.10 3.96 38.79
CA ALA A 328 -2.06 4.98 38.86
C ALA A 328 -0.81 4.52 39.63
N GLY A 329 -0.96 3.65 40.63
CA GLY A 329 0.15 3.08 41.40
C GLY A 329 0.95 2.05 40.59
N VAL A 330 0.28 1.26 39.75
CA VAL A 330 0.90 0.39 38.74
C VAL A 330 1.71 1.22 37.75
N THR A 331 1.13 2.28 37.18
CA THR A 331 1.82 3.19 36.25
C THR A 331 3.00 3.90 36.93
N GLN A 332 2.86 4.33 38.19
CA GLN A 332 3.95 4.94 38.96
C GLN A 332 5.09 3.94 39.24
N ARG A 333 4.78 2.73 39.77
CA ARG A 333 5.78 1.67 40.01
C ARG A 333 6.50 1.27 38.73
N ALA A 334 5.77 1.16 37.60
CA ALA A 334 6.38 0.89 36.31
C ALA A 334 7.31 2.02 35.84
N THR A 335 6.92 3.28 36.03
CA THR A 335 7.75 4.44 35.66
C THR A 335 9.03 4.51 36.51
N THR A 336 8.92 4.38 37.83
CA THR A 336 10.08 4.41 38.75
C THR A 336 10.99 3.19 38.53
N GLY A 337 10.41 2.00 38.33
CA GLY A 337 11.16 0.79 38.00
C GLY A 337 11.92 0.91 36.68
N LEU A 338 11.29 1.46 35.63
CA LEU A 338 11.93 1.73 34.35
C LEU A 338 13.11 2.68 34.51
N GLN A 339 12.94 3.81 35.20
CA GLN A 339 14.02 4.77 35.45
C GLN A 339 15.19 4.14 36.23
N SER A 340 14.90 3.31 37.24
CA SER A 340 15.91 2.55 37.99
C SER A 340 16.69 1.58 37.09
N ALA A 341 15.98 0.78 36.29
CA ALA A 341 16.58 -0.19 35.36
C ALA A 341 17.46 0.47 34.31
N LEU A 342 16.98 1.54 33.67
CA LEU A 342 17.74 2.28 32.66
C LEU A 342 18.96 3.01 33.26
N SER A 343 18.89 3.43 34.53
CA SER A 343 20.04 4.05 35.23
C SER A 343 21.15 3.04 35.54
N LYS A 344 20.80 1.80 35.92
CA LYS A 344 21.77 0.72 36.11
C LYS A 344 22.38 0.25 34.80
N LEU A 345 21.54 0.05 33.80
CA LEU A 345 21.95 -0.31 32.44
C LEU A 345 22.91 0.73 31.86
N LEU A 346 22.71 2.03 32.15
CA LEU A 346 23.64 3.08 31.76
C LEU A 346 25.01 2.91 32.42
N ALA A 347 25.06 2.64 33.73
CA ALA A 347 26.32 2.45 34.45
C ALA A 347 27.10 1.21 33.95
N GLU A 348 26.40 0.16 33.52
CA GLU A 348 27.02 -1.01 32.92
C GLU A 348 27.46 -0.76 31.47
N ALA A 349 26.67 -0.03 30.66
CA ALA A 349 27.07 0.42 29.33
C ALA A 349 28.32 1.30 29.38
N ASP A 350 28.41 2.21 30.36
CA ASP A 350 29.61 3.03 30.62
C ASP A 350 30.81 2.16 31.02
N LYS A 351 30.62 1.15 31.88
CA LYS A 351 31.65 0.18 32.27
C LYS A 351 32.14 -0.67 31.08
N LEU A 352 31.24 -1.12 30.21
CA LEU A 352 31.55 -1.84 28.96
C LEU A 352 32.25 -0.93 27.94
N SER A 353 31.86 0.35 27.87
CA SER A 353 32.51 1.41 27.09
C SER A 353 33.91 1.71 27.59
N LEU A 354 34.14 1.71 28.91
CA LEU A 354 35.45 1.88 29.54
C LEU A 354 36.37 0.66 29.32
N ALA A 355 35.83 -0.55 29.32
CA ALA A 355 36.59 -1.77 29.00
C ALA A 355 37.15 -1.78 27.56
N GLY A 356 36.53 -1.04 26.64
CA GLY A 356 37.15 -0.59 25.38
C GLY A 356 37.48 -1.67 24.34
N THR A 357 37.13 -2.94 24.56
CA THR A 357 37.31 -4.00 23.56
C THR A 357 36.21 -3.93 22.51
N GLY A 358 36.47 -4.37 21.28
CA GLY A 358 35.45 -4.34 20.22
C GLY A 358 34.17 -5.11 20.55
N SER A 359 34.25 -6.16 21.39
CA SER A 359 33.09 -6.86 21.93
C SER A 359 32.35 -6.07 23.02
N SER A 360 33.05 -5.53 24.03
CA SER A 360 32.39 -4.75 25.09
C SER A 360 31.80 -3.44 24.56
N LEU A 361 32.46 -2.80 23.59
CA LEU A 361 31.93 -1.65 22.86
C LEU A 361 30.68 -2.00 22.02
N THR A 362 30.62 -3.22 21.47
CA THR A 362 29.41 -3.68 20.75
C THR A 362 28.24 -3.86 21.71
N SER A 363 28.45 -4.40 22.91
CA SER A 363 27.41 -4.48 23.96
C SER A 363 26.97 -3.08 24.39
N ALA A 364 27.91 -2.24 24.85
CA ALA A 364 27.61 -0.88 25.31
C ALA A 364 26.72 -0.08 24.32
N VAL A 365 27.00 -0.16 23.01
CA VAL A 365 26.18 0.47 21.98
C VAL A 365 24.73 -0.06 21.94
N GLN A 366 24.52 -1.36 22.14
CA GLN A 366 23.19 -1.96 22.22
C GLN A 366 22.43 -1.50 23.48
N ASP A 367 23.14 -1.37 24.60
CA ASP A 367 22.57 -0.99 25.89
C ASP A 367 22.19 0.50 25.93
N TYR A 368 23.07 1.40 25.46
CA TYR A 368 22.74 2.81 25.23
C TYR A 368 21.57 2.96 24.25
N TRP A 369 21.50 2.18 23.16
CA TRP A 369 20.39 2.24 22.20
C TRP A 369 19.06 1.78 22.82
N MET A 370 19.09 0.78 23.69
CA MET A 370 17.93 0.31 24.44
C MET A 370 17.42 1.35 25.43
N ILE A 371 18.31 2.11 26.09
CA ILE A 371 17.94 3.25 26.95
C ILE A 371 17.25 4.34 26.13
N LEU A 372 17.80 4.70 24.95
CA LEU A 372 17.23 5.74 24.08
C LEU A 372 15.88 5.35 23.42
N GLN A 373 15.42 4.10 23.55
CA GLN A 373 14.04 3.69 23.16
C GLN A 373 13.01 3.84 24.29
N GLY A 374 13.43 4.21 25.50
CA GLY A 374 12.52 4.46 26.62
C GLY A 374 11.59 5.65 26.37
N GLN A 375 10.28 5.42 26.32
CA GLN A 375 9.32 6.52 26.40
C GLN A 375 9.41 7.18 27.79
N SER A 376 9.30 8.51 27.84
CA SER A 376 9.42 9.32 29.06
C SER A 376 10.77 9.14 29.80
N LEU A 377 11.85 8.91 29.05
CA LEU A 377 13.23 8.93 29.56
C LEU A 377 13.55 10.29 30.21
N ASP A 378 14.22 10.27 31.36
CA ASP A 378 14.69 11.49 32.02
C ASP A 378 15.68 12.27 31.13
N ALA A 379 15.62 13.60 31.15
CA ALA A 379 16.44 14.45 30.29
C ALA A 379 17.94 14.36 30.61
N THR A 380 18.30 14.20 31.89
CA THR A 380 19.69 14.01 32.33
C THR A 380 20.21 12.65 31.88
N LEU A 381 19.41 11.60 32.14
CA LEU A 381 19.73 10.23 31.75
C LEU A 381 19.85 10.10 30.23
N ALA A 382 18.98 10.77 29.46
CA ALA A 382 19.05 10.83 28.00
C ALA A 382 20.34 11.49 27.50
N GLU A 383 20.77 12.60 28.10
CA GLU A 383 21.98 13.32 27.67
C GLU A 383 23.27 12.58 28.05
N GLN A 384 23.31 11.96 29.23
CA GLN A 384 24.38 11.05 29.64
C GLN A 384 24.47 9.86 28.67
N THR A 385 23.33 9.24 28.34
CA THR A 385 23.25 8.11 27.39
C THR A 385 23.75 8.50 25.99
N LYS A 386 23.36 9.67 25.47
CA LYS A 386 23.90 10.20 24.20
C LYS A 386 25.40 10.41 24.26
N THR A 387 25.91 10.98 25.35
CA THR A 387 27.34 11.27 25.56
C THR A 387 28.16 9.98 25.61
N GLY A 388 27.70 8.98 26.39
CA GLY A 388 28.31 7.66 26.47
C GLY A 388 28.31 6.94 25.12
N LEU A 389 27.19 7.01 24.38
CA LEU A 389 27.05 6.43 23.05
C LEU A 389 27.97 7.07 22.01
N LEU A 390 28.09 8.41 21.99
CA LEU A 390 29.07 9.12 21.16
C LEU A 390 30.51 8.73 21.49
N GLY A 391 30.83 8.55 22.78
CA GLY A 391 32.12 8.03 23.23
C GLY A 391 32.37 6.58 22.77
N ALA A 392 31.37 5.70 22.88
CA ALA A 392 31.45 4.32 22.44
C ALA A 392 31.58 4.20 20.91
N TYR A 393 30.82 4.99 20.14
CA TYR A 393 31.00 5.13 18.70
C TYR A 393 32.42 5.57 18.35
N SER A 394 32.94 6.61 19.00
CA SER A 394 34.30 7.11 18.73
C SER A 394 35.38 6.05 18.96
N LYS A 395 35.25 5.25 20.03
CA LYS A 395 36.14 4.11 20.33
C LYS A 395 35.95 2.95 19.33
N LEU A 396 34.71 2.59 19.03
CA LEU A 396 34.37 1.47 18.14
C LEU A 396 34.78 1.73 16.69
N LEU A 397 34.69 2.98 16.23
CA LEU A 397 35.24 3.43 14.94
C LEU A 397 36.77 3.41 14.94
N ALA A 398 37.42 3.78 16.05
CA ALA A 398 38.88 3.67 16.14
C ALA A 398 39.36 2.20 16.11
N GLU A 399 38.58 1.26 16.66
CA GLU A 399 38.87 -0.18 16.55
C GLU A 399 38.56 -0.72 15.14
N ALA A 400 37.49 -0.26 14.51
CA ALA A 400 37.18 -0.56 13.12
C ALA A 400 38.28 -0.08 12.16
N ASP A 401 38.78 1.14 12.36
CA ASP A 401 39.87 1.72 11.56
C ASP A 401 41.17 0.90 11.72
N LYS A 402 41.52 0.44 12.93
CA LYS A 402 42.67 -0.49 13.12
C LYS A 402 42.47 -1.80 12.33
N LEU A 403 41.29 -2.38 12.38
CA LEU A 403 40.99 -3.65 11.71
C LEU A 403 40.92 -3.51 10.17
N ALA A 404 40.47 -2.37 9.67
CA ALA A 404 40.55 -2.03 8.25
C ALA A 404 42.00 -1.79 7.79
N LEU A 405 42.86 -1.20 8.63
CA LEU A 405 44.29 -1.06 8.37
C LEU A 405 45.06 -2.40 8.35
N VAL A 406 44.56 -3.43 9.03
CA VAL A 406 45.10 -4.81 8.92
C VAL A 406 44.74 -5.46 7.58
N GLY A 407 43.69 -4.99 6.89
CA GLY A 407 43.42 -5.27 5.47
C GLY A 407 43.04 -6.71 5.08
N THR A 408 43.10 -7.68 5.99
CA THR A 408 42.67 -9.08 5.74
C THR A 408 41.15 -9.20 5.63
N ASP A 409 40.63 -10.21 4.94
CA ASP A 409 39.16 -10.42 4.85
C ASP A 409 38.48 -10.54 6.22
N SER A 410 39.13 -11.21 7.18
CA SER A 410 38.63 -11.38 8.56
C SER A 410 38.63 -10.06 9.34
N SER A 411 39.69 -9.25 9.20
CA SER A 411 39.76 -7.94 9.86
C SER A 411 38.85 -6.93 9.19
N ASN A 412 38.73 -6.93 7.86
CA ASN A 412 37.79 -6.10 7.09
C ASN A 412 36.33 -6.46 7.42
N ALA A 413 35.99 -7.74 7.56
CA ALA A 413 34.65 -8.18 8.00
C ALA A 413 34.36 -7.73 9.45
N SER A 414 35.36 -7.77 10.33
CA SER A 414 35.25 -7.29 11.71
C SER A 414 35.12 -5.76 11.79
N ALA A 415 35.89 -5.03 10.97
CA ALA A 415 35.77 -3.59 10.81
C ALA A 415 34.40 -3.20 10.25
N ALA A 416 33.93 -3.87 9.19
CA ALA A 416 32.61 -3.68 8.60
C ALA A 416 31.48 -3.93 9.61
N LYS A 417 31.61 -4.94 10.48
CA LYS A 417 30.69 -5.18 11.61
C LYS A 417 30.67 -4.00 12.60
N TYR A 418 31.83 -3.44 12.94
CA TYR A 418 31.93 -2.32 13.88
C TYR A 418 31.43 -1.00 13.27
N TYR A 419 31.78 -0.70 12.02
CA TYR A 419 31.20 0.42 11.26
C TYR A 419 29.67 0.27 11.15
N LEU A 420 29.17 -0.92 10.83
CA LEU A 420 27.73 -1.19 10.75
C LEU A 420 27.03 -1.01 12.10
N THR A 421 27.67 -1.44 13.21
CA THR A 421 27.14 -1.25 14.58
C THR A 421 26.92 0.23 14.91
N VAL A 422 27.76 1.14 14.38
CA VAL A 422 27.56 2.59 14.49
C VAL A 422 26.50 3.11 13.51
N LEU A 423 26.44 2.59 12.29
CA LEU A 423 25.45 2.97 11.26
C LEU A 423 24.01 2.51 11.56
N GLN A 424 23.83 1.52 12.44
CA GLN A 424 22.51 0.99 12.82
C GLN A 424 21.84 1.78 13.95
N GLY A 425 22.61 2.43 14.82
CA GLY A 425 22.08 3.21 15.93
C GLY A 425 21.68 4.66 15.57
N PRO A 426 21.26 5.45 16.57
CA PRO A 426 20.80 6.83 16.35
C PRO A 426 21.93 7.76 15.85
N ILE A 427 21.61 8.57 14.85
CA ILE A 427 22.51 9.61 14.32
C ILE A 427 22.60 10.75 15.34
N LEU A 428 23.59 10.67 16.23
CA LEU A 428 23.90 11.70 17.23
C LEU A 428 24.98 12.68 16.76
N ASP A 429 25.88 12.26 15.88
CA ASP A 429 26.91 13.10 15.26
C ASP A 429 27.09 12.70 13.78
N ALA A 430 26.93 13.68 12.89
CA ALA A 430 26.97 13.45 11.45
C ALA A 430 28.38 13.11 10.91
N ALA A 431 29.45 13.56 11.59
CA ALA A 431 30.82 13.27 11.19
C ALA A 431 31.25 11.86 11.65
N LEU A 432 30.77 11.36 12.80
CA LEU A 432 30.91 9.96 13.20
C LEU A 432 30.10 9.04 12.28
N THR A 433 28.85 9.40 11.95
CA THR A 433 28.06 8.64 10.97
C THR A 433 28.71 8.64 9.58
N GLU A 434 29.24 9.77 9.11
CA GLU A 434 29.93 9.82 7.81
C GLU A 434 31.30 9.09 7.86
N ARG A 435 32.05 9.14 8.97
CA ARG A 435 33.26 8.31 9.18
C ARG A 435 32.91 6.82 9.16
N ALA A 436 31.82 6.41 9.81
CA ALA A 436 31.33 5.03 9.79
C ALA A 436 30.94 4.60 8.37
N LYS A 437 30.22 5.47 7.64
CA LYS A 437 29.81 5.25 6.25
C LYS A 437 31.00 5.18 5.30
N VAL A 438 31.97 6.09 5.41
CA VAL A 438 33.19 6.11 4.59
C VAL A 438 34.11 4.94 4.94
N GLY A 439 34.20 4.54 6.20
CA GLY A 439 34.92 3.33 6.62
C GLY A 439 34.29 2.06 6.02
N TYR A 440 32.97 1.90 6.21
CA TYR A 440 32.18 0.82 5.61
C TYR A 440 32.24 0.82 4.08
N GLN A 441 32.24 1.98 3.42
CA GLN A 441 32.39 2.09 1.98
C GLN A 441 33.82 1.83 1.51
N LYS A 442 34.86 2.20 2.27
CA LYS A 442 36.25 1.82 1.93
C LYS A 442 36.50 0.33 2.06
N THR A 443 35.79 -0.36 2.95
CA THR A 443 35.73 -1.83 2.96
C THR A 443 34.77 -2.42 1.90
N ASN A 444 34.18 -1.62 0.98
CA ASN A 444 33.17 -2.08 0.01
C ASN A 444 33.08 -1.41 -1.42
N THR A 445 33.73 -0.29 -1.80
CA THR A 445 33.38 0.43 -3.08
C THR A 445 34.40 1.47 -3.69
N PRO A 446 34.46 1.71 -5.04
CA PRO A 446 35.27 2.76 -5.75
C PRO A 446 34.54 4.11 -6.16
N VAL A 447 35.21 5.10 -6.81
CA VAL A 447 34.84 6.57 -6.80
C VAL A 447 35.07 7.44 -8.10
N PRO A 448 34.16 8.40 -8.47
CA PRO A 448 34.42 9.62 -9.33
C PRO A 448 33.62 10.95 -8.98
N THR A 449 33.86 12.14 -9.63
CA THR A 449 33.24 13.50 -9.29
C THR A 449 33.09 14.60 -10.45
N PRO A 450 32.36 15.77 -10.27
CA PRO A 450 31.73 16.61 -11.36
C PRO A 450 31.92 18.20 -11.39
N ILE A 451 30.95 19.02 -11.93
CA ILE A 451 31.04 20.48 -12.34
C ILE A 451 29.75 21.40 -12.17
N PRO A 452 29.76 22.77 -12.36
CA PRO A 452 28.66 23.76 -12.00
C PRO A 452 28.17 24.86 -13.04
N VAL A 453 27.11 25.67 -12.73
CA VAL A 453 26.47 26.86 -13.44
C VAL A 453 25.62 27.76 -12.46
N PRO A 454 24.73 28.80 -12.74
CA PRO A 454 24.38 29.75 -13.87
C PRO A 454 24.12 31.28 -13.44
N ALA A 455 23.57 32.22 -14.28
CA ALA A 455 23.04 33.58 -13.85
C ALA A 455 22.04 34.39 -14.79
N PRO A 456 20.75 34.69 -14.38
CA PRO A 456 19.75 35.48 -15.17
C PRO A 456 18.77 36.48 -14.42
N THR A 457 18.15 37.46 -15.12
CA THR A 457 17.04 38.41 -14.66
C THR A 457 16.32 39.07 -15.90
N PRO A 458 15.06 39.67 -15.97
CA PRO A 458 13.96 40.06 -15.02
C PRO A 458 12.48 39.63 -15.43
N THR A 459 11.41 40.33 -14.93
CA THR A 459 9.91 40.31 -15.18
C THR A 459 9.24 41.69 -14.77
N PRO A 460 7.89 42.03 -14.64
CA PRO A 460 6.57 41.32 -14.60
C PRO A 460 5.29 42.06 -15.21
N THR A 461 4.05 41.84 -14.68
CA THR A 461 2.72 42.60 -14.81
C THR A 461 1.90 42.54 -16.14
N PRO A 462 0.60 43.00 -16.28
CA PRO A 462 -0.51 43.43 -15.35
C PRO A 462 -1.92 42.75 -15.60
N THR A 463 -3.09 43.21 -15.08
CA THR A 463 -4.48 42.60 -15.27
C THR A 463 -5.73 43.51 -14.92
N PRO A 464 -6.93 43.41 -15.58
CA PRO A 464 -8.22 44.10 -15.24
C PRO A 464 -9.54 43.22 -15.11
N THR A 465 -10.71 43.77 -14.67
CA THR A 465 -12.08 43.13 -14.44
C THR A 465 -13.18 44.25 -14.22
N PRO A 466 -14.56 44.12 -14.07
CA PRO A 466 -15.64 43.07 -14.15
C PRO A 466 -16.66 43.28 -15.32
N THR A 467 -18.03 43.15 -15.40
CA THR A 467 -19.31 42.94 -14.57
C THR A 467 -20.49 42.59 -15.58
N PRO A 468 -21.86 42.52 -15.36
CA PRO A 468 -22.82 42.42 -14.21
C PRO A 468 -23.94 41.29 -14.37
N THR A 469 -25.16 41.36 -13.77
CA THR A 469 -26.22 40.27 -13.80
C THR A 469 -27.67 40.63 -13.30
N PRO A 470 -28.69 39.72 -13.40
CA PRO A 470 -29.46 39.22 -12.22
C PRO A 470 -29.83 37.68 -12.20
N THR A 471 -30.54 37.16 -11.17
CA THR A 471 -30.51 35.73 -10.68
C THR A 471 -31.86 35.02 -10.32
N SER A 472 -31.83 33.72 -9.90
CA SER A 472 -33.00 32.85 -9.57
C SER A 472 -32.77 31.80 -8.43
N GLN A 473 -33.72 30.85 -8.19
CA GLN A 473 -33.83 29.90 -7.04
C GLN A 473 -32.80 28.73 -6.97
N PRO A 474 -32.59 28.10 -5.78
CA PRO A 474 -31.60 27.05 -5.56
C PRO A 474 -32.09 25.61 -5.87
N VAL A 475 -31.14 24.70 -6.12
CA VAL A 475 -31.35 23.29 -6.53
C VAL A 475 -30.64 22.32 -5.58
N VAL A 476 -31.25 21.17 -5.28
CA VAL A 476 -30.64 20.10 -4.45
C VAL A 476 -29.77 19.18 -5.33
N PRO A 477 -28.49 18.90 -4.95
CA PRO A 477 -27.61 18.01 -5.71
C PRO A 477 -27.96 16.53 -5.55
N SER A 478 -27.78 15.77 -6.64
CA SER A 478 -27.76 14.30 -6.62
C SER A 478 -26.34 13.77 -6.39
N ILE A 479 -26.16 12.80 -5.51
CA ILE A 479 -24.89 12.08 -5.36
C ILE A 479 -25.05 10.66 -5.94
N ILE A 480 -24.08 10.26 -6.77
CA ILE A 480 -24.01 8.98 -7.46
C ILE A 480 -22.64 8.36 -7.14
N ARG A 481 -22.61 7.11 -6.67
CA ARG A 481 -21.35 6.38 -6.42
C ARG A 481 -21.10 5.36 -7.53
N LEU A 482 -19.91 5.39 -8.11
CA LEU A 482 -19.44 4.52 -9.17
C LEU A 482 -18.27 3.68 -8.64
N SER A 483 -18.53 2.40 -8.35
CA SER A 483 -17.58 1.54 -7.64
C SER A 483 -17.84 0.06 -7.89
N GLY A 484 -16.80 -0.76 -7.93
CA GLY A 484 -16.91 -2.22 -7.85
C GLY A 484 -16.02 -2.80 -6.75
N THR A 485 -15.83 -4.13 -6.76
CA THR A 485 -14.95 -4.83 -5.79
C THR A 485 -13.46 -4.69 -6.09
N ARG A 486 -13.12 -4.54 -7.37
CA ARG A 486 -11.78 -4.27 -7.89
C ARG A 486 -11.78 -2.93 -8.62
N ALA A 487 -10.60 -2.38 -8.88
CA ALA A 487 -10.47 -1.16 -9.67
C ALA A 487 -10.91 -1.34 -11.13
N GLU A 488 -10.73 -2.53 -11.69
CA GLU A 488 -11.26 -2.93 -13.00
C GLU A 488 -12.80 -2.87 -13.00
N ASP A 489 -13.44 -3.34 -11.92
CA ASP A 489 -14.90 -3.30 -11.76
C ASP A 489 -15.41 -1.87 -11.57
N THR A 490 -14.67 -1.01 -10.84
CA THR A 490 -14.95 0.43 -10.79
C THR A 490 -14.83 1.08 -12.17
N ALA A 491 -13.80 0.77 -12.95
CA ALA A 491 -13.63 1.30 -14.30
C ALA A 491 -14.76 0.86 -15.25
N ILE A 492 -15.25 -0.38 -15.12
CA ILE A 492 -16.45 -0.87 -15.83
C ILE A 492 -17.69 -0.06 -15.42
N ASN A 493 -17.92 0.18 -14.12
CA ASN A 493 -19.07 0.93 -13.65
C ASN A 493 -19.01 2.43 -14.03
N ILE A 494 -17.80 3.01 -14.12
CA ILE A 494 -17.56 4.36 -14.68
C ILE A 494 -17.86 4.39 -16.19
N SER A 495 -17.44 3.35 -16.91
CA SER A 495 -17.71 3.18 -18.34
C SER A 495 -19.22 3.07 -18.62
N GLN A 496 -19.95 2.28 -17.85
CA GLN A 496 -21.41 2.14 -17.95
C GLN A 496 -22.17 3.42 -17.61
N ALA A 497 -21.65 4.24 -16.69
CA ALA A 497 -22.25 5.54 -16.35
C ALA A 497 -22.03 6.63 -17.40
N GLY A 498 -20.95 6.56 -18.20
CA GLY A 498 -20.63 7.56 -19.24
C GLY A 498 -21.01 7.16 -20.67
N TRP A 499 -21.03 5.85 -20.97
CA TRP A 499 -21.13 5.32 -22.33
C TRP A 499 -22.21 4.25 -22.42
N VAL A 500 -23.26 4.52 -23.20
CA VAL A 500 -24.32 3.54 -23.52
C VAL A 500 -23.80 2.45 -24.49
N ASP A 501 -24.56 1.37 -24.64
CA ASP A 501 -24.15 0.23 -25.47
C ASP A 501 -23.87 0.64 -26.93
N ASN A 502 -22.79 0.08 -27.49
CA ASN A 502 -22.28 0.36 -28.84
C ASN A 502 -21.93 1.85 -29.13
N SER A 503 -21.81 2.70 -28.10
CA SER A 503 -21.55 4.14 -28.28
C SER A 503 -20.08 4.53 -28.45
N SER A 504 -19.13 3.61 -28.20
CA SER A 504 -17.70 3.95 -28.17
C SER A 504 -16.89 3.11 -29.16
N PRO A 505 -16.58 3.62 -30.37
CA PRO A 505 -15.83 2.88 -31.40
C PRO A 505 -14.34 2.70 -31.05
N VAL A 506 -13.89 3.29 -29.94
CA VAL A 506 -12.52 3.23 -29.44
C VAL A 506 -12.55 3.10 -27.92
N VAL A 507 -11.62 2.34 -27.34
CA VAL A 507 -11.44 2.23 -25.88
C VAL A 507 -9.95 2.33 -25.55
N LEU A 508 -9.59 3.00 -24.46
CA LEU A 508 -8.22 3.00 -23.95
C LEU A 508 -8.09 1.90 -22.89
N LEU A 509 -7.02 1.11 -22.93
CA LEU A 509 -6.76 0.02 -21.99
C LEU A 509 -5.40 0.25 -21.30
N ALA A 510 -5.43 0.40 -19.99
CA ALA A 510 -4.26 0.64 -19.15
C ALA A 510 -4.09 -0.47 -18.10
N ARG A 511 -2.88 -0.62 -17.53
CA ARG A 511 -2.63 -1.57 -16.43
C ARG A 511 -3.18 -1.02 -15.10
N VAL A 512 -3.75 -1.91 -14.29
CA VAL A 512 -4.40 -1.56 -13.01
C VAL A 512 -3.39 -1.22 -11.89
N ASP A 513 -2.18 -1.77 -11.96
CA ASP A 513 -1.19 -1.80 -10.88
C ASP A 513 -0.08 -0.74 -11.00
N ARG A 514 -0.02 0.01 -12.12
CA ARG A 514 0.88 1.16 -12.31
C ARG A 514 0.21 2.27 -13.12
N PHE A 515 0.45 3.52 -12.73
CA PHE A 515 -0.24 4.69 -13.30
C PHE A 515 0.50 5.37 -14.46
N GLN A 516 1.84 5.23 -14.52
CA GLN A 516 2.71 6.20 -15.18
C GLN A 516 2.37 6.40 -16.67
N ASP A 517 2.29 5.31 -17.43
CA ASP A 517 2.07 5.32 -18.88
C ASP A 517 0.71 5.92 -19.28
N ALA A 518 -0.30 5.69 -18.45
CA ALA A 518 -1.69 6.12 -18.70
C ALA A 518 -2.03 7.48 -18.07
N LEU A 519 -1.15 8.07 -17.26
CA LEU A 519 -1.40 9.33 -16.54
C LEU A 519 -1.67 10.52 -17.48
N ALA A 520 -1.18 10.45 -18.73
CA ALA A 520 -1.42 11.44 -19.77
C ALA A 520 -2.65 11.15 -20.66
N ALA A 521 -3.37 10.04 -20.45
CA ALA A 521 -4.34 9.52 -21.42
C ALA A 521 -5.69 10.25 -21.47
N ALA A 522 -6.10 10.99 -20.42
CA ALA A 522 -7.44 11.59 -20.34
C ALA A 522 -7.79 12.56 -21.50
N PRO A 523 -6.90 13.44 -22.00
CA PRO A 523 -7.21 14.28 -23.15
C PRO A 523 -7.34 13.50 -24.46
N LEU A 524 -6.60 12.40 -24.61
CA LEU A 524 -6.76 11.48 -25.74
C LEU A 524 -8.10 10.75 -25.66
N ALA A 525 -8.49 10.29 -24.48
CA ALA A 525 -9.79 9.68 -24.22
C ALA A 525 -10.95 10.64 -24.57
N LYS A 526 -10.88 11.92 -24.16
CA LYS A 526 -11.87 12.94 -24.54
C LYS A 526 -11.90 13.23 -26.04
N LYS A 527 -10.75 13.37 -26.70
CA LYS A 527 -10.65 13.56 -28.16
C LYS A 527 -11.33 12.41 -28.92
N LEU A 528 -11.15 11.17 -28.45
CA LEU A 528 -11.70 9.95 -29.05
C LEU A 528 -13.13 9.63 -28.58
N LYS A 529 -13.68 10.39 -27.61
CA LYS A 529 -14.92 10.08 -26.89
C LYS A 529 -14.94 8.65 -26.30
N ALA A 530 -13.78 8.19 -25.83
CA ALA A 530 -13.52 6.82 -25.40
C ALA A 530 -13.41 6.70 -23.87
N PRO A 531 -13.90 5.61 -23.25
CA PRO A 531 -13.60 5.30 -21.86
C PRO A 531 -12.16 4.79 -21.70
N LEU A 532 -11.68 4.78 -20.46
CA LEU A 532 -10.41 4.17 -20.06
C LEU A 532 -10.72 3.00 -19.12
N LEU A 533 -10.47 1.77 -19.59
CA LEU A 533 -10.61 0.54 -18.82
C LEU A 533 -9.25 0.08 -18.29
N LEU A 534 -9.29 -0.74 -17.24
CA LEU A 534 -8.11 -1.27 -16.56
C LEU A 534 -8.00 -2.78 -16.73
N THR A 535 -6.77 -3.31 -16.75
CA THR A 535 -6.48 -4.75 -16.85
C THR A 535 -5.30 -5.13 -15.95
N ALA A 536 -5.20 -6.40 -15.56
CA ALA A 536 -3.95 -6.96 -15.06
C ALA A 536 -2.87 -6.91 -16.18
N PRO A 537 -1.58 -6.75 -15.83
CA PRO A 537 -0.52 -6.53 -16.82
C PRO A 537 -0.25 -7.72 -17.73
N ASP A 538 -0.77 -8.92 -17.43
CA ASP A 538 -0.54 -10.13 -18.21
C ASP A 538 -1.76 -11.01 -18.47
N GLN A 539 -2.94 -10.62 -18.00
CA GLN A 539 -4.20 -11.30 -18.30
C GLN A 539 -5.31 -10.28 -18.52
N LEU A 540 -6.03 -10.39 -19.65
CA LEU A 540 -7.27 -9.65 -19.87
C LEU A 540 -8.39 -10.30 -19.05
N ASP A 541 -9.00 -9.54 -18.15
CA ASP A 541 -10.12 -10.02 -17.34
C ASP A 541 -11.40 -10.18 -18.19
N LYS A 542 -12.27 -11.12 -17.79
CA LYS A 542 -13.49 -11.46 -18.54
C LYS A 542 -14.59 -10.40 -18.40
N ALA A 543 -14.69 -9.71 -17.27
CA ALA A 543 -15.61 -8.58 -17.12
C ALA A 543 -15.14 -7.40 -17.99
N VAL A 544 -13.83 -7.14 -18.03
CA VAL A 544 -13.23 -6.11 -18.90
C VAL A 544 -13.44 -6.44 -20.38
N LEU A 545 -13.30 -7.71 -20.78
CA LEU A 545 -13.59 -8.15 -22.15
C LEU A 545 -15.09 -8.09 -22.52
N GLN A 546 -15.99 -8.30 -21.55
CA GLN A 546 -17.43 -8.11 -21.74
C GLN A 546 -17.78 -6.62 -21.91
N GLU A 547 -17.23 -5.75 -21.07
CA GLU A 547 -17.42 -4.30 -21.18
C GLU A 547 -16.86 -3.74 -22.49
N LEU A 548 -15.69 -4.18 -22.94
CA LEU A 548 -15.15 -3.85 -24.27
C LEU A 548 -16.13 -4.20 -25.41
N LYS A 549 -16.81 -5.35 -25.32
CA LYS A 549 -17.80 -5.79 -26.32
C LYS A 549 -19.14 -5.03 -26.21
N ARG A 550 -19.54 -4.63 -25.00
CA ARG A 550 -20.71 -3.76 -24.74
C ARG A 550 -20.51 -2.37 -25.35
N LEU A 551 -19.31 -1.81 -25.20
CA LEU A 551 -18.93 -0.51 -25.76
C LEU A 551 -18.89 -0.51 -27.30
N GLY A 552 -18.55 -1.64 -27.91
CA GLY A 552 -18.83 -1.94 -29.30
C GLY A 552 -18.16 -3.25 -29.77
N SER A 553 -18.91 -4.09 -30.48
CA SER A 553 -18.42 -5.35 -31.03
C SER A 553 -17.53 -5.12 -32.26
N GLY A 554 -16.27 -4.74 -32.00
CA GLY A 554 -15.27 -4.34 -33.00
C GLY A 554 -14.54 -3.03 -32.66
N SER A 555 -14.80 -2.44 -31.50
CA SER A 555 -14.15 -1.18 -31.08
C SER A 555 -12.63 -1.32 -30.98
N LYS A 556 -11.91 -0.30 -31.46
CA LYS A 556 -10.46 -0.29 -31.49
C LYS A 556 -9.90 -0.05 -30.09
N VAL A 557 -9.03 -0.94 -29.62
CA VAL A 557 -8.41 -0.83 -28.29
C VAL A 557 -7.03 -0.19 -28.39
N TYR A 558 -6.86 1.01 -27.84
CA TYR A 558 -5.55 1.61 -27.63
C TYR A 558 -4.95 1.09 -26.33
N VAL A 559 -3.96 0.19 -26.46
CA VAL A 559 -3.24 -0.38 -25.33
C VAL A 559 -2.13 0.59 -24.91
N ILE A 560 -2.21 1.13 -23.70
CA ILE A 560 -1.31 2.18 -23.24
C ILE A 560 -0.14 1.57 -22.45
N GLY A 561 1.08 1.85 -22.90
CA GLY A 561 2.33 1.31 -22.33
C GLY A 561 2.91 0.12 -23.12
N GLY A 562 4.22 -0.10 -22.93
CA GLY A 562 5.01 -1.11 -23.65
C GLY A 562 4.66 -2.57 -23.31
N GLU A 563 5.36 -3.54 -23.91
CA GLU A 563 5.15 -4.98 -23.61
C GLU A 563 5.47 -5.33 -22.13
N GLY A 564 6.42 -4.62 -21.51
CA GLY A 564 6.69 -4.70 -20.07
C GLY A 564 5.64 -4.01 -19.19
N ALA A 565 4.76 -3.20 -19.80
CA ALA A 565 3.60 -2.61 -19.14
C ALA A 565 2.38 -3.54 -19.21
N ILE A 566 2.04 -3.96 -20.43
CA ILE A 566 0.92 -4.86 -20.74
C ILE A 566 1.45 -5.93 -21.72
N LYS A 567 1.64 -7.16 -21.23
CA LYS A 567 2.25 -8.28 -21.96
C LYS A 567 1.43 -8.68 -23.18
N LYS A 568 2.09 -9.30 -24.17
CA LYS A 568 1.48 -9.80 -25.41
C LYS A 568 0.26 -10.69 -25.20
N THR A 569 0.18 -11.44 -24.09
CA THR A 569 -0.98 -12.26 -23.69
C THR A 569 -2.30 -11.48 -23.63
N VAL A 570 -2.26 -10.19 -23.29
CA VAL A 570 -3.45 -9.30 -23.27
C VAL A 570 -3.87 -8.93 -24.69
N THR A 571 -2.93 -8.55 -25.56
CA THR A 571 -3.20 -8.24 -26.98
C THR A 571 -3.62 -9.48 -27.78
N ASP A 572 -3.12 -10.66 -27.42
CA ASP A 572 -3.54 -11.92 -28.02
C ASP A 572 -4.98 -12.27 -27.63
N ALA A 573 -5.39 -11.99 -26.38
CA ALA A 573 -6.78 -12.13 -25.94
C ALA A 573 -7.73 -11.14 -26.63
N LEU A 574 -7.29 -9.90 -26.87
CA LEU A 574 -8.05 -8.92 -27.69
C LEU A 574 -8.21 -9.40 -29.13
N THR A 575 -7.13 -9.89 -29.74
CA THR A 575 -7.12 -10.41 -31.11
C THR A 575 -8.03 -11.63 -31.25
N ALA A 576 -7.95 -12.59 -30.33
CA ALA A 576 -8.83 -13.77 -30.30
C ALA A 576 -10.32 -13.41 -30.05
N ALA A 577 -10.61 -12.22 -29.51
CA ALA A 577 -11.95 -11.70 -29.34
C ALA A 577 -12.46 -10.86 -30.53
N ASN A 578 -11.68 -10.74 -31.61
CA ASN A 578 -11.91 -9.86 -32.76
C ASN A 578 -11.97 -8.36 -32.42
N LEU A 579 -11.25 -7.93 -31.38
CA LEU A 579 -11.07 -6.52 -31.03
C LEU A 579 -9.73 -6.02 -31.60
N PRO A 580 -9.73 -5.16 -32.64
CA PRO A 580 -8.49 -4.66 -33.22
C PRO A 580 -7.78 -3.76 -32.20
N SER A 581 -6.47 -3.96 -32.00
CA SER A 581 -5.69 -3.19 -31.02
C SER A 581 -4.47 -2.50 -31.64
N GLU A 582 -4.11 -1.36 -31.08
CA GLU A 582 -2.87 -0.63 -31.39
C GLU A 582 -2.23 -0.20 -30.07
N ARG A 583 -0.90 -0.35 -29.95
CA ARG A 583 -0.17 0.03 -28.74
C ARG A 583 0.33 1.48 -28.85
N ILE A 584 0.11 2.29 -27.82
CA ILE A 584 0.68 3.64 -27.68
C ILE A 584 1.68 3.57 -26.53
N PHE A 585 2.98 3.70 -26.83
CA PHE A 585 4.06 3.52 -25.88
C PHE A 585 5.36 4.19 -26.35
N GLY A 586 6.27 4.39 -25.41
CA GLY A 586 7.71 4.52 -25.65
C GLY A 586 8.49 3.83 -24.52
N ASP A 587 9.81 3.99 -24.48
CA ASP A 587 10.66 3.29 -23.52
C ASP A 587 10.45 3.75 -22.06
N THR A 588 10.04 4.99 -21.86
CA THR A 588 9.58 5.53 -20.56
C THR A 588 8.13 6.01 -20.62
N ALA A 589 7.58 6.30 -19.44
CA ALA A 589 6.28 6.96 -19.33
C ALA A 589 6.25 8.37 -19.94
N ALA A 590 7.37 9.08 -20.00
CA ALA A 590 7.45 10.39 -20.65
C ALA A 590 7.40 10.29 -22.17
N ASP A 591 8.00 9.23 -22.72
CA ASP A 591 7.94 8.92 -24.16
C ASP A 591 6.54 8.44 -24.54
N THR A 592 5.91 7.62 -23.67
CA THR A 592 4.50 7.23 -23.82
C THR A 592 3.57 8.44 -23.75
N ALA A 593 3.80 9.40 -22.85
CA ALA A 593 3.06 10.66 -22.79
C ALA A 593 3.28 11.53 -24.03
N ALA A 594 4.48 11.53 -24.61
CA ALA A 594 4.76 12.22 -25.87
C ALA A 594 4.03 11.59 -27.07
N GLU A 595 3.95 10.24 -27.15
CA GLU A 595 3.14 9.56 -28.17
C GLU A 595 1.64 9.81 -27.98
N ILE A 596 1.15 9.79 -26.74
CA ILE A 596 -0.23 10.22 -26.42
C ILE A 596 -0.46 11.66 -26.88
N ALA A 597 0.48 12.58 -26.63
CA ALA A 597 0.41 13.96 -27.10
C ALA A 597 0.36 14.05 -28.64
N ARG A 598 1.15 13.25 -29.38
CA ARG A 598 1.07 13.17 -30.85
C ARG A 598 -0.29 12.68 -31.34
N ARG A 599 -0.94 11.74 -30.63
CA ARG A 599 -2.30 11.30 -30.99
C ARG A 599 -3.38 12.32 -30.60
N ILE A 600 -3.15 13.18 -29.61
CA ILE A 600 -3.97 14.37 -29.33
C ILE A 600 -3.77 15.43 -30.43
N GLY A 601 -2.53 15.66 -30.87
CA GLY A 601 -2.14 16.61 -31.90
C GLY A 601 -1.61 17.94 -31.33
N PRO A 602 -1.10 18.84 -32.19
CA PRO A 602 -0.43 20.06 -31.75
C PRO A 602 -1.29 20.99 -30.91
N SER A 603 -0.69 21.52 -29.84
CA SER A 603 -1.28 22.53 -28.96
C SER A 603 -0.20 23.49 -28.47
N THR A 604 -0.45 24.80 -28.56
CA THR A 604 0.44 25.84 -28.02
C THR A 604 0.47 25.88 -26.49
N GLN A 605 -0.42 25.13 -25.82
CA GLN A 605 -0.46 24.97 -24.37
C GLN A 605 -0.36 23.49 -23.97
N VAL A 606 0.47 23.17 -22.99
CA VAL A 606 0.58 21.83 -22.37
C VAL A 606 0.48 21.91 -20.85
N ILE A 607 0.18 20.78 -20.22
CA ILE A 607 0.36 20.55 -18.78
C ILE A 607 1.59 19.66 -18.59
N LEU A 608 2.45 20.01 -17.64
CA LEU A 608 3.62 19.24 -17.26
C LEU A 608 3.43 18.70 -15.84
N ALA A 609 3.47 17.37 -15.70
CA ALA A 609 3.25 16.69 -14.43
C ALA A 609 4.39 15.70 -14.09
N SER A 610 4.43 15.23 -12.84
CA SER A 610 5.48 14.32 -12.38
C SER A 610 5.26 12.88 -12.86
N SER A 611 6.26 12.27 -13.50
CA SER A 611 6.25 10.83 -13.84
C SER A 611 6.25 9.93 -12.60
N THR A 612 6.67 10.45 -11.43
CA THR A 612 6.82 9.69 -10.18
C THR A 612 5.69 9.94 -9.17
N SER A 613 4.73 10.83 -9.45
CA SER A 613 3.64 11.19 -8.52
C SER A 613 2.34 11.48 -9.26
N PHE A 614 1.33 10.63 -9.07
CA PHE A 614 0.05 10.71 -9.78
C PHE A 614 -0.91 11.86 -9.38
N PRO A 615 -1.04 12.33 -8.12
CA PRO A 615 -2.19 13.15 -7.72
C PRO A 615 -2.31 14.50 -8.44
N ASP A 616 -1.18 15.16 -8.69
CA ASP A 616 -1.18 16.48 -9.33
C ASP A 616 -1.61 16.38 -10.81
N ALA A 617 -1.15 15.34 -11.52
CA ALA A 617 -1.55 15.04 -12.89
C ALA A 617 -3.00 14.56 -13.00
N LEU A 618 -3.44 13.74 -12.05
CA LEU A 618 -4.79 13.20 -11.97
C LEU A 618 -5.82 14.33 -11.73
N SER A 619 -5.50 15.27 -10.84
CA SER A 619 -6.29 16.49 -10.63
C SER A 619 -6.38 17.34 -11.92
N ALA A 620 -5.28 17.39 -12.68
CA ALA A 620 -5.21 18.11 -13.95
C ALA A 620 -5.89 17.38 -15.13
N SER A 621 -6.20 16.08 -15.00
CA SER A 621 -6.67 15.25 -16.12
C SER A 621 -8.00 15.73 -16.71
N ALA A 622 -8.95 16.15 -15.87
CA ALA A 622 -10.24 16.67 -16.33
C ALA A 622 -10.14 18.02 -17.06
N PRO A 623 -9.51 19.08 -16.51
CA PRO A 623 -9.35 20.34 -17.25
C PRO A 623 -8.43 20.22 -18.45
N ALA A 624 -7.37 19.40 -18.38
CA ALA A 624 -6.52 19.10 -19.54
C ALA A 624 -7.36 18.58 -20.70
N ALA A 625 -8.20 17.59 -20.43
CA ALA A 625 -8.99 16.91 -21.43
C ALA A 625 -10.16 17.75 -21.95
N ALA A 626 -10.86 18.48 -21.08
CA ALA A 626 -11.95 19.38 -21.46
C ALA A 626 -11.46 20.50 -22.41
N LEU A 627 -10.20 20.92 -22.28
CA LEU A 627 -9.57 21.98 -23.10
C LEU A 627 -8.68 21.43 -24.24
N GLY A 628 -8.56 20.11 -24.40
CA GLY A 628 -7.70 19.47 -25.39
C GLY A 628 -6.18 19.63 -25.16
N ILE A 629 -5.78 20.08 -23.97
CA ILE A 629 -4.39 20.34 -23.59
C ILE A 629 -3.66 18.99 -23.35
N PRO A 630 -2.55 18.70 -24.06
CA PRO A 630 -1.74 17.52 -23.79
C PRO A 630 -1.10 17.57 -22.40
N ILE A 631 -1.02 16.40 -21.74
CA ILE A 631 -0.23 16.20 -20.52
C ILE A 631 1.10 15.56 -20.94
N LEU A 632 2.20 16.18 -20.51
CA LEU A 632 3.56 15.67 -20.63
C LEU A 632 4.10 15.32 -19.24
N LEU A 633 5.02 14.36 -19.16
CA LEU A 633 5.56 13.87 -17.89
C LEU A 633 7.05 14.16 -17.76
N THR A 634 7.45 14.65 -16.58
CA THR A 634 8.85 14.94 -16.23
C THR A 634 9.24 14.22 -14.96
N GLU A 635 10.53 13.87 -14.84
CA GLU A 635 11.08 13.58 -13.52
C GLU A 635 11.28 14.88 -12.73
N LYS A 636 11.56 14.76 -11.43
CA LYS A 636 11.76 15.90 -10.54
C LYS A 636 12.83 16.88 -11.07
N ASN A 637 13.99 16.37 -11.47
CA ASN A 637 15.15 17.19 -11.88
C ASN A 637 15.48 17.05 -13.38
N THR A 638 14.92 16.03 -14.05
CA THR A 638 15.20 15.69 -15.45
C THR A 638 13.98 15.96 -16.31
N LEU A 639 14.06 16.91 -17.25
CA LEU A 639 13.05 17.12 -18.29
C LEU A 639 13.35 16.18 -19.48
N PRO A 640 12.56 15.12 -19.75
CA PRO A 640 12.91 14.11 -20.74
C PRO A 640 12.96 14.65 -22.17
N ASP A 641 13.81 14.10 -23.04
CA ASP A 641 14.02 14.64 -24.39
C ASP A 641 12.78 14.51 -25.29
N SER A 642 11.95 13.47 -25.10
CA SER A 642 10.62 13.36 -25.72
C SER A 642 9.70 14.52 -25.32
N THR A 643 9.68 14.91 -24.05
CA THR A 643 8.96 16.11 -23.58
C THR A 643 9.55 17.39 -24.17
N LYS A 644 10.89 17.53 -24.22
CA LYS A 644 11.55 18.66 -24.92
C LYS A 644 11.22 18.68 -26.41
N GLN A 645 11.01 17.53 -27.04
CA GLN A 645 10.63 17.41 -28.44
C GLN A 645 9.21 17.92 -28.66
N ILE A 646 8.21 17.44 -27.91
CA ILE A 646 6.81 17.90 -28.04
C ILE A 646 6.69 19.42 -27.79
N LEU A 647 7.40 19.95 -26.80
CA LEU A 647 7.44 21.40 -26.52
C LEU A 647 7.84 22.23 -27.76
N LYS A 648 8.80 21.73 -28.57
CA LYS A 648 9.22 22.36 -29.84
C LYS A 648 8.28 22.03 -30.99
N GLU A 649 7.94 20.76 -31.17
CA GLU A 649 7.12 20.20 -32.25
C GLU A 649 5.73 20.84 -32.32
N PHE A 650 5.16 21.17 -31.16
CA PHE A 650 3.84 21.79 -31.06
C PHE A 650 3.89 23.32 -30.94
N ALA A 651 5.08 23.93 -31.05
CA ALA A 651 5.32 25.36 -30.84
C ALA A 651 4.68 25.89 -29.53
N VAL A 652 4.97 25.21 -28.41
CA VAL A 652 4.37 25.51 -27.11
C VAL A 652 4.81 26.91 -26.64
N THR A 653 3.84 27.72 -26.23
CA THR A 653 4.07 29.06 -25.64
C THR A 653 3.57 29.15 -24.20
N LYS A 654 2.92 28.10 -23.67
CA LYS A 654 2.40 28.06 -22.30
C LYS A 654 2.45 26.66 -21.68
N THR A 655 3.09 26.55 -20.52
CA THR A 655 3.32 25.27 -19.81
C THR A 655 2.76 25.35 -18.41
N ILE A 656 1.68 24.62 -18.13
CA ILE A 656 1.09 24.57 -16.79
C ILE A 656 1.76 23.45 -15.99
N ILE A 657 2.60 23.81 -15.03
CA ILE A 657 3.31 22.83 -14.20
C ILE A 657 2.42 22.48 -13.01
N VAL A 658 2.02 21.22 -12.91
CA VAL A 658 1.18 20.75 -11.79
C VAL A 658 2.03 19.98 -10.79
N GLY A 659 2.06 20.47 -9.56
CA GLY A 659 2.84 19.90 -8.46
C GLY A 659 3.94 20.81 -7.90
N GLY A 660 4.24 20.63 -6.61
CA GLY A 660 5.19 21.44 -5.88
C GLY A 660 6.67 21.10 -6.17
N LYS A 661 7.58 21.89 -5.57
CA LYS A 661 9.06 21.79 -5.72
C LYS A 661 9.64 20.39 -5.43
N PHE A 662 8.90 19.55 -4.71
CA PHE A 662 9.31 18.18 -4.38
C PHE A 662 8.99 17.17 -5.49
N ALA A 663 7.93 17.41 -6.28
CA ALA A 663 7.50 16.54 -7.39
C ALA A 663 8.12 16.97 -8.75
N ILE A 664 8.28 18.28 -8.96
CA ILE A 664 8.91 18.89 -10.13
C ILE A 664 9.76 20.07 -9.64
N SER A 665 11.05 20.09 -9.96
CA SER A 665 11.99 21.13 -9.53
C SER A 665 11.56 22.52 -10.00
N THR A 666 11.76 23.53 -9.14
CA THR A 666 11.55 24.94 -9.48
C THR A 666 12.63 25.51 -10.40
N ALA A 667 13.65 24.72 -10.76
CA ALA A 667 14.68 25.09 -11.74
C ALA A 667 14.16 25.08 -13.20
N PHE A 668 12.99 24.49 -13.46
CA PHE A 668 12.41 24.48 -14.81
C PHE A 668 11.66 25.79 -15.13
N ASP A 669 10.95 26.35 -14.15
CA ASP A 669 10.14 27.58 -14.23
C ASP A 669 10.78 28.80 -13.56
N SER A 670 11.93 28.65 -12.89
CA SER A 670 12.81 29.78 -12.59
C SER A 670 13.27 30.46 -13.88
N LYS A 671 13.66 31.73 -13.80
CA LYS A 671 14.30 32.42 -14.93
C LYS A 671 15.60 31.71 -15.34
N GLY A 672 15.86 31.60 -16.64
CA GLY A 672 16.91 30.76 -17.23
C GLY A 672 16.58 29.26 -17.22
N GLY A 673 15.41 28.86 -16.71
CA GLY A 673 14.98 27.47 -16.63
C GLY A 673 14.51 26.90 -17.96
N ALA A 674 14.52 25.57 -18.07
CA ALA A 674 14.22 24.83 -19.29
C ALA A 674 12.81 25.06 -19.87
N LEU A 675 11.90 25.69 -19.11
CA LEU A 675 10.53 26.01 -19.53
C LEU A 675 10.27 27.51 -19.73
N GLU A 676 11.24 28.41 -19.50
CA GLU A 676 11.01 29.87 -19.58
C GLU A 676 10.44 30.31 -20.94
N SER A 677 11.03 29.83 -22.04
CA SER A 677 10.56 30.10 -23.41
C SER A 677 9.19 29.50 -23.74
N TYR A 678 8.68 28.62 -22.89
CA TYR A 678 7.40 27.90 -23.05
C TYR A 678 6.37 28.39 -22.02
N GLY A 679 6.51 29.62 -21.51
CA GLY A 679 5.53 30.34 -20.68
C GLY A 679 5.06 29.57 -19.45
N PRO A 680 5.94 29.35 -18.44
CA PRO A 680 5.64 28.44 -17.36
C PRO A 680 4.73 29.06 -16.30
N LYS A 681 3.67 28.34 -15.92
CA LYS A 681 2.76 28.69 -14.83
C LYS A 681 2.59 27.49 -13.90
N ARG A 682 3.22 27.53 -12.72
CA ARG A 682 3.05 26.50 -11.70
C ARG A 682 1.73 26.65 -10.95
N LEU A 683 1.07 25.51 -10.72
CA LEU A 683 -0.08 25.31 -9.85
C LEU A 683 0.30 24.25 -8.81
N ALA A 684 0.41 24.66 -7.56
CA ALA A 684 0.90 23.82 -6.47
C ALA A 684 0.49 24.41 -5.11
N GLY A 685 0.25 23.54 -4.13
CA GLY A 685 0.18 23.91 -2.71
C GLY A 685 1.12 23.07 -1.85
N ASN A 686 0.85 22.99 -0.54
CA ASN A 686 1.69 22.23 0.40
C ASN A 686 1.38 20.73 0.33
N THR A 687 0.11 20.37 0.07
CA THR A 687 -0.37 19.01 -0.14
C THR A 687 -0.92 18.83 -1.56
N LYS A 688 -1.10 17.56 -1.96
CA LYS A 688 -1.82 17.16 -3.18
C LYS A 688 -3.24 17.72 -3.28
N TYR A 689 -3.92 17.89 -2.14
CA TYR A 689 -5.27 18.45 -2.09
C TYR A 689 -5.25 19.97 -2.33
N ASP A 690 -4.24 20.65 -1.81
CA ASP A 690 -4.02 22.07 -2.05
C ASP A 690 -3.65 22.33 -3.52
N THR A 691 -2.79 21.48 -4.11
CA THR A 691 -2.47 21.52 -5.56
C THR A 691 -3.72 21.28 -6.40
N MET A 692 -4.55 20.29 -6.06
CA MET A 692 -5.84 20.05 -6.70
C MET A 692 -6.72 21.31 -6.68
N LEU A 693 -6.84 21.98 -5.53
CA LEU A 693 -7.60 23.22 -5.44
C LEU A 693 -6.99 24.37 -6.24
N GLN A 694 -5.66 24.48 -6.35
CA GLN A 694 -5.01 25.45 -7.25
C GLN A 694 -5.31 25.16 -8.73
N ILE A 695 -5.34 23.88 -9.12
CA ILE A 695 -5.70 23.43 -10.47
C ILE A 695 -7.16 23.80 -10.78
N VAL A 696 -8.09 23.36 -9.93
CA VAL A 696 -9.52 23.56 -10.14
C VAL A 696 -9.91 25.04 -10.11
N LYS A 697 -9.35 25.84 -9.19
CA LYS A 697 -9.55 27.30 -9.15
C LYS A 697 -8.92 28.03 -10.35
N TYR A 698 -7.79 27.55 -10.89
CA TYR A 698 -7.15 28.16 -12.06
C TYR A 698 -7.91 27.88 -13.37
N PHE A 699 -8.40 26.65 -13.56
CA PHE A 699 -9.13 26.28 -14.78
C PHE A 699 -10.61 26.68 -14.73
N ASN A 700 -11.20 26.80 -13.53
CA ASN A 700 -12.56 27.30 -13.30
C ASN A 700 -13.61 26.66 -14.25
N GLN A 701 -13.57 25.33 -14.35
CA GLN A 701 -14.57 24.55 -15.09
C GLN A 701 -15.96 24.74 -14.48
N ASP A 702 -17.00 24.61 -15.31
CA ASP A 702 -18.39 24.64 -14.86
C ASP A 702 -18.65 23.52 -13.83
N PRO A 703 -19.02 23.86 -12.58
CA PRO A 703 -19.22 22.89 -11.51
C PRO A 703 -20.62 22.27 -11.52
N MET A 704 -21.47 22.46 -12.55
CA MET A 704 -22.78 21.81 -12.70
C MET A 704 -22.77 20.33 -12.34
N SER A 705 -21.66 19.63 -12.62
CA SER A 705 -21.34 18.35 -12.00
C SER A 705 -19.87 18.28 -11.59
N ILE A 706 -19.58 17.56 -10.51
CA ILE A 706 -18.21 17.30 -10.01
C ILE A 706 -17.92 15.80 -9.96
N VAL A 707 -16.66 15.42 -10.15
CA VAL A 707 -16.18 14.05 -9.95
C VAL A 707 -15.22 14.03 -8.76
N VAL A 708 -15.36 13.04 -7.88
CA VAL A 708 -14.65 12.94 -6.61
C VAL A 708 -13.95 11.59 -6.53
N ALA A 709 -12.62 11.60 -6.41
CA ALA A 709 -11.79 10.41 -6.24
C ALA A 709 -10.90 10.54 -4.99
N THR A 710 -10.30 9.43 -4.55
CA THR A 710 -9.28 9.52 -3.49
C THR A 710 -7.99 10.14 -4.02
N GLY A 711 -7.29 10.91 -3.19
CA GLY A 711 -5.90 11.28 -3.44
C GLY A 711 -4.87 10.24 -2.96
N GLU A 712 -5.31 9.13 -2.35
CA GLU A 712 -4.47 8.13 -1.69
C GLU A 712 -4.08 6.97 -2.62
N THR A 713 -4.92 6.63 -3.60
CA THR A 713 -4.63 5.69 -4.70
C THR A 713 -5.05 6.29 -6.05
N PHE A 714 -4.67 5.65 -7.16
CA PHE A 714 -4.89 6.16 -8.53
C PHE A 714 -5.96 5.45 -9.38
N PRO A 715 -6.25 4.13 -9.28
CA PRO A 715 -6.97 3.41 -10.34
C PRO A 715 -8.38 3.93 -10.65
N ASP A 716 -9.20 4.14 -9.61
CA ASP A 716 -10.57 4.66 -9.75
C ASP A 716 -10.57 6.09 -10.34
N GLY A 717 -9.57 6.90 -10.00
CA GLY A 717 -9.37 8.23 -10.55
C GLY A 717 -8.89 8.21 -12.01
N LEU A 718 -8.03 7.25 -12.39
CA LEU A 718 -7.47 7.14 -13.73
C LEU A 718 -8.54 6.85 -14.80
N SER A 719 -9.42 5.88 -14.53
CA SER A 719 -10.63 5.65 -15.34
C SER A 719 -11.62 6.80 -15.21
N GLY A 720 -11.77 7.34 -14.00
CA GLY A 720 -12.52 8.55 -13.69
C GLY A 720 -12.11 9.80 -14.47
N GLY A 721 -10.84 9.93 -14.86
CA GLY A 721 -10.32 11.09 -15.60
C GLY A 721 -10.94 11.21 -16.99
N ALA A 722 -11.18 10.08 -17.67
CA ALA A 722 -11.90 10.05 -18.94
C ALA A 722 -13.38 10.42 -18.77
N PHE A 723 -14.01 10.01 -17.67
CA PHE A 723 -15.41 10.31 -17.35
C PHE A 723 -15.63 11.77 -16.95
N ALA A 724 -14.78 12.32 -16.07
CA ALA A 724 -14.77 13.74 -15.71
C ALA A 724 -14.52 14.62 -16.94
N ALA A 725 -13.61 14.20 -17.82
CA ALA A 725 -13.41 14.84 -19.10
C ALA A 725 -14.65 14.77 -19.99
N LEU A 726 -15.32 13.62 -20.09
CA LEU A 726 -16.54 13.43 -20.88
C LEU A 726 -17.63 14.42 -20.44
N THR A 727 -17.93 14.48 -19.14
CA THR A 727 -18.95 15.36 -18.54
C THR A 727 -18.53 16.82 -18.45
N GLY A 728 -17.23 17.13 -18.56
CA GLY A 728 -16.66 18.47 -18.37
C GLY A 728 -16.46 18.87 -16.91
N SER A 729 -16.74 17.96 -15.97
CA SER A 729 -16.62 18.15 -14.52
C SER A 729 -15.18 18.37 -14.06
N PRO A 730 -14.89 19.21 -13.06
CA PRO A 730 -13.62 19.17 -12.35
C PRO A 730 -13.47 17.85 -11.56
N MET A 731 -12.21 17.37 -11.45
CA MET A 731 -11.82 16.22 -10.63
C MET A 731 -11.31 16.71 -9.27
N LEU A 732 -12.05 16.41 -8.20
CA LEU A 732 -11.64 16.67 -6.83
C LEU A 732 -10.99 15.42 -6.24
N LEU A 733 -9.77 15.56 -5.72
CA LEU A 733 -9.11 14.54 -4.92
C LEU A 733 -9.32 14.84 -3.45
N ILE A 734 -9.74 13.83 -2.68
CA ILE A 734 -9.99 13.96 -1.24
C ILE A 734 -9.36 12.81 -0.44
N PRO A 735 -9.16 12.97 0.88
CA PRO A 735 -8.90 11.84 1.77
C PRO A 735 -10.08 10.87 1.86
N LYS A 736 -9.84 9.65 2.36
CA LYS A 736 -10.93 8.67 2.60
C LYS A 736 -12.02 9.18 3.56
N ASN A 737 -11.64 9.69 4.72
CA ASN A 737 -12.55 9.94 5.86
C ASN A 737 -12.53 11.40 6.39
N SER A 738 -11.85 12.32 5.72
CA SER A 738 -11.78 13.73 6.10
C SER A 738 -11.75 14.65 4.87
N LEU A 739 -11.99 15.94 5.09
CA LEU A 739 -11.77 17.02 4.12
C LEU A 739 -10.96 18.12 4.82
N ASN A 740 -9.97 18.72 4.16
CA ASN A 740 -9.35 19.95 4.69
C ASN A 740 -10.32 21.14 4.53
N ASP A 741 -10.14 22.18 5.34
CA ASP A 741 -11.11 23.28 5.39
C ASP A 741 -11.17 24.06 4.06
N ASP A 742 -10.05 24.20 3.34
CA ASP A 742 -10.05 24.75 1.98
C ASP A 742 -10.94 23.97 1.00
N THR A 743 -11.02 22.64 1.11
CA THR A 743 -11.94 21.82 0.30
C THR A 743 -13.39 21.98 0.78
N LYS A 744 -13.63 22.11 2.09
CA LYS A 744 -14.99 22.39 2.62
C LYS A 744 -15.49 23.74 2.13
N THR A 745 -14.66 24.79 2.22
CA THR A 745 -14.95 26.14 1.72
C THR A 745 -15.15 26.14 0.20
N TYR A 746 -14.34 25.40 -0.54
CA TYR A 746 -14.54 25.25 -1.99
C TYR A 746 -15.88 24.58 -2.31
N LEU A 747 -16.21 23.45 -1.68
CA LEU A 747 -17.51 22.77 -1.86
C LEU A 747 -18.69 23.65 -1.46
N GLY A 748 -18.61 24.38 -0.33
CA GLY A 748 -19.63 25.36 0.05
C GLY A 748 -19.83 26.45 -1.00
N SER A 749 -18.75 26.90 -1.66
CA SER A 749 -18.85 27.84 -2.79
C SER A 749 -19.52 27.28 -4.05
N LEU A 750 -19.75 25.96 -4.11
CA LEU A 750 -20.50 25.26 -5.17
C LEU A 750 -21.97 24.99 -4.82
N SER A 751 -22.42 25.32 -3.60
CA SER A 751 -23.82 25.17 -3.21
C SER A 751 -24.75 25.91 -4.17
N GLY A 752 -25.89 25.28 -4.51
CA GLY A 752 -26.83 25.74 -5.52
C GLY A 752 -26.33 25.76 -6.98
N LYS A 753 -25.04 25.48 -7.24
CA LYS A 753 -24.44 25.41 -8.58
C LYS A 753 -24.24 23.97 -9.05
N THR A 754 -23.70 23.11 -8.17
CA THR A 754 -23.49 21.69 -8.48
C THR A 754 -24.79 20.92 -8.32
N THR A 755 -25.25 20.30 -9.41
CA THR A 755 -26.47 19.48 -9.44
C THR A 755 -26.19 17.97 -9.37
N LYS A 756 -24.95 17.54 -9.67
CA LYS A 756 -24.51 16.13 -9.59
C LYS A 756 -23.11 15.98 -9.02
N THR A 757 -22.92 15.01 -8.13
CA THR A 757 -21.61 14.58 -7.61
C THR A 757 -21.41 13.11 -7.94
N TYR A 758 -20.31 12.77 -8.60
CA TYR A 758 -19.92 11.40 -8.89
C TYR A 758 -18.76 10.98 -7.98
N ILE A 759 -19.02 10.13 -6.99
CA ILE A 759 -17.98 9.57 -6.11
C ILE A 759 -17.43 8.28 -6.73
N LEU A 760 -16.13 8.21 -6.92
CA LEU A 760 -15.44 7.07 -7.51
C LEU A 760 -14.83 6.18 -6.43
N GLY A 761 -14.97 4.87 -6.59
CA GLY A 761 -14.49 3.88 -5.64
C GLY A 761 -15.47 3.58 -4.50
N GLY A 762 -15.30 2.43 -3.86
CA GLY A 762 -16.21 1.94 -2.82
C GLY A 762 -16.17 2.76 -1.52
N THR A 763 -17.04 2.42 -0.57
CA THR A 763 -17.04 3.04 0.78
C THR A 763 -15.73 2.78 1.55
N GLY A 764 -14.98 1.76 1.16
CA GLY A 764 -13.60 1.56 1.59
C GLY A 764 -12.61 2.60 1.06
N VAL A 765 -12.86 3.22 -0.10
CA VAL A 765 -11.98 4.21 -0.74
C VAL A 765 -12.36 5.64 -0.36
N ILE A 766 -13.64 6.00 -0.50
CA ILE A 766 -14.22 7.27 -0.01
C ILE A 766 -15.33 6.92 0.99
N GLY A 767 -15.14 7.27 2.25
CA GLY A 767 -16.05 6.92 3.34
C GLY A 767 -17.41 7.60 3.25
N THR A 768 -18.43 6.97 3.84
CA THR A 768 -19.81 7.49 3.91
C THR A 768 -19.91 8.78 4.74
N VAL A 769 -18.92 9.06 5.60
CA VAL A 769 -18.79 10.34 6.32
C VAL A 769 -18.50 11.48 5.33
N ASN A 770 -17.54 11.29 4.41
CA ASN A 770 -17.22 12.28 3.38
C ASN A 770 -18.37 12.44 2.38
N GLU A 771 -19.05 11.37 1.99
CA GLU A 771 -20.25 11.43 1.14
C GLU A 771 -21.36 12.30 1.75
N LYS A 772 -21.67 12.09 3.04
CA LYS A 772 -22.65 12.91 3.78
C LYS A 772 -22.20 14.36 3.93
N LEU A 773 -20.91 14.59 4.21
CA LEU A 773 -20.35 15.93 4.37
C LEU A 773 -20.38 16.73 3.04
N ILE A 774 -20.05 16.09 1.92
CA ILE A 774 -20.17 16.70 0.58
C ILE A 774 -21.63 17.07 0.31
N SER A 775 -22.58 16.16 0.57
CA SER A 775 -24.02 16.43 0.42
C SER A 775 -24.46 17.66 1.23
N SER A 776 -24.05 17.75 2.50
CA SER A 776 -24.36 18.86 3.38
C SER A 776 -23.69 20.18 2.96
N LEU A 777 -22.50 20.17 2.36
CA LEU A 777 -21.81 21.38 1.90
C LEU A 777 -22.39 21.93 0.59
N LEU A 778 -22.93 21.06 -0.28
CA LEU A 778 -23.53 21.45 -1.55
C LEU A 778 -25.02 21.85 -1.43
N THR A 779 -25.57 21.91 -0.20
CA THR A 779 -26.99 22.20 0.10
C THR A 779 -27.21 23.37 1.07
N GLN A 780 -26.14 24.08 1.47
CA GLN A 780 -26.16 25.23 2.40
C GLN A 780 -26.35 26.58 1.72
#